data_AF-A0A9D1ZEH5-F1
#
_entry.id   AF-A0A9D1ZEH5-F1
#
_cell.length_a   1.000
_cell.length_b   1.000
_cell.length_c   1.000
_cell.angle_alpha   90.00
_cell.angle_beta   90.00
_cell.angle_gamma   90.00
#
_symmetry.space_group_name_H-M   'P 1'
#
loop_
_entity.id
_entity.type
_entity.pdbx_description
1 polymer ?
#
loop_
_entity_poly.entity_id
_entity_poly.type
_entity_poly.pdbx_seq_one_letter_code
_entity_poly.pdbx_strand_id
1 'polypeptide(L)'
;MNKSDACPEIHQRATGILKAFYGENAVFRDGQYEAIEATMTRKRTLVVQRTGWGKSLVYFICTKLLREENRGVTMVVSPLLVLMKNQLEAADRLGLTCEILNSTVKERREEILTALEHDEVDLLLVTPETLFSADVQQRLPNIRIGLFVIDEAHCISDWGHDFRLEYGNLRKIVHQLPENVPVLATTATANDRVIADLQTQLGEDVFVSRGPLTRDSLYIQVVNQPSKTERYAWILETVPKLPGSGIIYCLTQRDCDYLADFLKSSGISAEAYYSRNGVDGEELNRDIEERFSQNKLKVIVATIKLGMGYDKDDISFVIHYQMPSNVVSYYQQIGRAGRNIDRAYIFLMHGKEDKDILNYFINTAFPTEQETSRIVELLSKFDGVGQGRLISELNIRKSRIEKALAFLQNDGFIRKEQSKYYITPKRFVYEGERYDAISDMRKKEMKQMEELTQTKECLSRFIVSCLDDPEANDCGHCANCMGHNLFPTDVSPQTIHKAEAYLNKLVIPIEPRKQWASSRVTRQTKIEFINEPGICLSKYGDPGYGELVKEGKYSKERRFCEELVGKSTELLKPLVKDNQIEALCFVPSLRSDIVRDFAERLARSLKLEMVDALEKADAEPQKTMENSAHQCANAYTSFSVKKNIQLPKRILLIDDVVDSKWTLTACGYNLMKAGAEKVYPFALADSSKRGD
;
A
#
# COMPACT_ATOMS: atom_id res chain seq x y z
N MET A 1 -39.92 -19.09 -1.26
CA MET A 1 -40.13 -18.92 -2.71
C MET A 1 -39.55 -20.14 -3.40
N ASN A 2 -40.33 -20.75 -4.29
CA ASN A 2 -40.05 -22.06 -4.88
C ASN A 2 -38.72 -22.09 -5.63
N LYS A 3 -37.89 -23.09 -5.31
CA LYS A 3 -36.89 -23.64 -6.24
C LYS A 3 -37.66 -24.29 -7.40
N SER A 4 -37.13 -24.15 -8.62
CA SER A 4 -37.63 -24.68 -9.91
C SER A 4 -38.66 -23.83 -10.66
N ASP A 5 -38.14 -22.88 -11.43
CA ASP A 5 -38.52 -22.70 -12.84
C ASP A 5 -37.22 -22.32 -13.58
N ALA A 6 -36.25 -23.23 -13.57
CA ALA A 6 -35.01 -23.05 -14.31
C ALA A 6 -35.33 -23.10 -15.80
N CYS A 7 -34.83 -22.14 -16.60
CA CYS A 7 -34.96 -22.22 -18.05
C CYS A 7 -34.12 -23.41 -18.54
N PRO A 8 -34.72 -24.55 -18.93
CA PRO A 8 -33.97 -25.81 -19.08
C PRO A 8 -32.86 -25.73 -20.15
N GLU A 9 -33.06 -24.85 -21.12
CA GLU A 9 -32.14 -24.58 -22.22
C GLU A 9 -30.88 -23.83 -21.76
N ILE A 10 -31.01 -22.81 -20.90
CA ILE A 10 -29.86 -22.07 -20.35
C ILE A 10 -29.02 -22.99 -19.46
N HIS A 11 -29.66 -23.79 -18.60
CA HIS A 11 -28.97 -24.74 -17.74
C HIS A 11 -28.16 -25.76 -18.54
N GLN A 12 -28.74 -26.34 -19.59
CA GLN A 12 -28.06 -27.32 -20.43
C GLN A 12 -26.84 -26.72 -21.14
N ARG A 13 -27.00 -25.54 -21.76
CA ARG A 13 -25.90 -24.84 -22.45
C ARG A 13 -24.79 -24.43 -21.48
N ALA A 14 -25.15 -23.82 -20.35
CA ALA A 14 -24.18 -23.42 -19.31
C ALA A 14 -23.40 -24.61 -18.75
N THR A 15 -24.08 -25.75 -18.51
CA THR A 15 -23.43 -26.98 -18.05
C THR A 15 -22.47 -27.55 -19.11
N GLY A 16 -22.84 -27.49 -20.39
CA GLY A 16 -21.96 -27.88 -21.49
C GLY A 16 -20.67 -27.06 -21.51
N ILE A 17 -20.77 -25.73 -21.35
CA ILE A 17 -19.60 -24.83 -21.30
C ILE A 17 -18.74 -25.13 -20.06
N LEU A 18 -19.35 -25.33 -18.89
CA LEU A 18 -18.63 -25.69 -17.66
C LEU A 18 -17.80 -26.96 -17.84
N LYS A 19 -18.39 -27.99 -18.45
CA LYS A 19 -17.73 -29.27 -18.71
C LYS A 19 -16.63 -29.17 -19.75
N ALA A 20 -16.83 -28.37 -20.79
CA ALA A 20 -15.76 -28.09 -21.76
C ALA A 20 -14.55 -27.42 -21.09
N PHE A 21 -14.78 -26.61 -20.05
CA PHE A 21 -13.73 -25.88 -19.35
C PHE A 21 -13.00 -26.68 -18.26
N TYR A 22 -13.74 -27.43 -17.43
CA TYR A 22 -13.19 -28.15 -16.26
C TYR A 22 -13.21 -29.69 -16.39
N GLY A 23 -13.76 -30.23 -17.49
CA GLY A 23 -13.92 -31.66 -17.74
C GLY A 23 -15.34 -32.18 -17.46
N GLU A 24 -15.62 -33.41 -17.91
CA GLU A 24 -16.97 -34.02 -17.88
C GLU A 24 -17.62 -34.14 -16.50
N ASN A 25 -16.79 -34.21 -15.45
CA ASN A 25 -17.25 -34.34 -14.06
C ASN A 25 -17.48 -32.99 -13.37
N ALA A 26 -17.30 -31.87 -14.08
CA ALA A 26 -17.49 -30.55 -13.51
C ALA A 26 -18.96 -30.29 -13.18
N VAL A 27 -19.20 -29.76 -11.99
CA VAL A 27 -20.52 -29.38 -11.49
C VAL A 27 -20.46 -27.97 -10.94
N PHE A 28 -21.53 -27.21 -11.13
CA PHE A 28 -21.65 -25.88 -10.54
C PHE A 28 -21.59 -25.98 -9.01
N ARG A 29 -20.89 -25.02 -8.40
CA ARG A 29 -20.99 -24.80 -6.96
C ARG A 29 -22.31 -24.12 -6.63
N ASP A 30 -22.75 -24.26 -5.39
CA ASP A 30 -23.99 -23.66 -4.90
C ASP A 30 -24.06 -22.16 -5.23
N GLY A 31 -25.17 -21.75 -5.85
CA GLY A 31 -25.45 -20.36 -6.24
C GLY A 31 -24.85 -19.93 -7.58
N GLN A 32 -23.95 -20.71 -8.20
CA GLN A 32 -23.29 -20.31 -9.45
C GLN A 32 -24.25 -20.30 -10.62
N TYR A 33 -25.06 -21.35 -10.78
CA TYR A 33 -26.04 -21.41 -11.85
C TYR A 33 -27.11 -20.33 -11.67
N GLU A 34 -27.58 -20.10 -10.45
CA GLU A 34 -28.57 -19.06 -10.14
C GLU A 34 -28.04 -17.66 -10.50
N ALA A 35 -26.75 -17.40 -10.29
CA ALA A 35 -26.11 -16.15 -10.71
C ALA A 35 -26.00 -16.03 -12.25
N ILE A 36 -25.69 -17.13 -12.96
CA ILE A 36 -25.67 -17.17 -14.43
C ILE A 36 -27.07 -16.92 -14.98
N GLU A 37 -28.06 -17.68 -14.49
CA GLU A 37 -29.45 -17.56 -14.90
C GLU A 37 -29.97 -16.15 -14.63
N ALA A 38 -29.73 -15.58 -13.44
CA ALA A 38 -30.12 -14.20 -13.15
C ALA A 38 -29.42 -13.20 -14.07
N THR A 39 -28.15 -13.39 -14.42
CA THR A 39 -27.44 -12.50 -15.36
C THR A 39 -27.99 -12.59 -16.77
N MET A 40 -28.43 -13.79 -17.20
CA MET A 40 -28.99 -14.02 -18.54
C MET A 40 -30.45 -13.57 -18.65
N THR A 41 -31.22 -13.67 -17.56
CA THR A 41 -32.68 -13.45 -17.55
C THR A 41 -33.10 -12.12 -16.92
N ARG A 42 -32.28 -11.56 -16.02
CA ARG A 42 -32.54 -10.29 -15.31
C ARG A 42 -31.58 -9.21 -15.76
N LYS A 43 -32.02 -7.95 -15.63
CA LYS A 43 -31.26 -6.77 -16.09
C LYS A 43 -30.07 -6.44 -15.18
N ARG A 44 -30.16 -6.70 -13.88
CA ARG A 44 -29.18 -6.29 -12.86
C ARG A 44 -28.94 -7.41 -11.85
N THR A 45 -27.68 -7.83 -11.74
CA THR A 45 -27.26 -8.91 -10.83
C THR A 45 -26.06 -8.47 -10.00
N LEU A 46 -26.15 -8.66 -8.69
CA LEU A 46 -25.07 -8.43 -7.72
C LEU A 46 -24.70 -9.77 -7.07
N VAL A 47 -23.45 -10.20 -7.26
CA VAL A 47 -22.89 -11.43 -6.70
C VAL A 47 -21.91 -11.08 -5.58
N VAL A 48 -22.32 -11.36 -4.34
CA VAL A 48 -21.51 -11.20 -3.12
C VAL A 48 -21.13 -12.58 -2.62
N GLN A 49 -19.95 -13.05 -3.02
CA GLN A 49 -19.51 -14.43 -2.76
C GLN A 49 -18.04 -14.47 -2.37
N ARG A 50 -17.68 -15.39 -1.45
CA ARG A 50 -16.31 -15.54 -0.93
C ARG A 50 -15.22 -15.62 -2.01
N THR A 51 -14.00 -15.28 -1.65
CA THR A 51 -12.83 -15.47 -2.53
C THR A 51 -12.69 -16.96 -2.90
N GLY A 52 -12.27 -17.22 -4.14
CA GLY A 52 -12.19 -18.59 -4.65
C GLY A 52 -13.52 -19.25 -5.02
N TRP A 53 -14.69 -18.64 -4.78
CA TRP A 53 -16.01 -19.20 -5.16
C TRP A 53 -16.17 -19.43 -6.68
N GLY A 54 -15.43 -18.66 -7.51
CA GLY A 54 -15.49 -18.74 -8.97
C GLY A 54 -16.36 -17.64 -9.59
N LYS A 55 -16.31 -16.41 -9.07
CA LYS A 55 -17.08 -15.27 -9.59
C LYS A 55 -16.78 -15.00 -11.07
N SER A 56 -15.52 -15.17 -11.47
CA SER A 56 -15.10 -15.00 -12.87
C SER A 56 -15.75 -15.99 -13.83
N LEU A 57 -15.95 -17.23 -13.39
CA LEU A 57 -16.60 -18.26 -14.19
C LEU A 57 -18.01 -17.85 -14.62
N VAL A 58 -18.74 -17.12 -13.77
CA VAL A 58 -20.09 -16.62 -14.07
C VAL A 58 -20.06 -15.73 -15.30
N TYR A 59 -19.22 -14.69 -15.32
CA TYR A 59 -19.18 -13.80 -16.50
C TYR A 59 -18.58 -14.47 -17.73
N PHE A 60 -17.66 -15.44 -17.59
CA PHE A 60 -17.14 -16.18 -18.74
C PHE A 60 -18.21 -17.03 -19.42
N ILE A 61 -19.01 -17.76 -18.64
CA ILE A 61 -20.12 -18.56 -19.16
C ILE A 61 -21.19 -17.65 -19.77
N CYS A 62 -21.58 -16.57 -19.08
CA CYS A 62 -22.53 -15.59 -19.64
C CYS A 62 -22.00 -14.99 -20.95
N THR A 63 -20.71 -14.65 -21.03
CA THR A 63 -20.09 -14.14 -22.26
C THR A 63 -20.25 -15.12 -23.40
N LYS A 64 -19.89 -16.40 -23.20
CA LYS A 64 -20.01 -17.41 -24.24
C LYS A 64 -21.45 -17.58 -24.73
N LEU A 65 -22.41 -17.68 -23.81
CA LEU A 65 -23.84 -17.80 -24.14
C LEU A 65 -24.36 -16.60 -24.95
N LEU A 66 -24.00 -15.39 -24.53
CA LEU A 66 -24.42 -14.16 -25.19
C LEU A 66 -23.77 -14.00 -26.57
N ARG A 67 -22.50 -14.38 -26.72
CA ARG A 67 -21.81 -14.36 -28.02
C ARG A 67 -22.41 -15.37 -29.00
N GLU A 68 -22.79 -16.56 -28.54
CA GLU A 68 -23.55 -17.54 -29.35
C GLU A 68 -24.91 -17.00 -29.81
N GLU A 69 -25.52 -16.08 -29.05
CA GLU A 69 -26.75 -15.35 -29.40
C GLU A 69 -26.49 -14.10 -30.26
N ASN A 70 -25.28 -13.96 -30.81
CA ASN A 70 -24.83 -12.82 -31.60
C ASN A 70 -25.03 -11.50 -30.85
N ARG A 71 -24.82 -11.48 -29.52
CA ARG A 71 -24.73 -10.25 -28.71
C ARG A 71 -23.32 -9.67 -28.86
N GLY A 72 -23.18 -8.39 -28.55
CA GLY A 72 -21.89 -7.71 -28.62
C GLY A 72 -20.90 -8.12 -27.51
N VAL A 73 -19.78 -7.42 -27.42
CA VAL A 73 -18.68 -7.69 -26.48
C VAL A 73 -19.11 -7.66 -25.01
N THR A 74 -18.56 -8.56 -24.19
CA THR A 74 -18.60 -8.40 -22.73
C THR A 74 -17.52 -7.44 -22.28
N MET A 75 -17.89 -6.36 -21.60
CA MET A 75 -16.95 -5.38 -21.06
C MET A 75 -16.80 -5.57 -19.55
N VAL A 76 -15.62 -6.00 -19.11
CA VAL A 76 -15.29 -6.22 -17.71
C VAL A 76 -14.40 -5.10 -17.19
N VAL A 77 -14.96 -4.32 -16.26
CA VAL A 77 -14.21 -3.30 -15.54
C VAL A 77 -13.63 -3.93 -14.28
N SER A 78 -12.30 -3.93 -14.14
CA SER A 78 -11.61 -4.50 -12.98
C SER A 78 -10.43 -3.61 -12.57
N PRO A 79 -10.13 -3.44 -11.26
CA PRO A 79 -9.02 -2.62 -10.82
C PRO A 79 -7.65 -3.31 -11.00
N LEU A 80 -7.63 -4.58 -11.42
CA LEU A 80 -6.54 -5.51 -11.14
C LEU A 80 -5.84 -6.00 -12.40
N LEU A 81 -4.83 -5.22 -12.83
CA LEU A 81 -3.97 -5.54 -13.97
C LEU A 81 -3.28 -6.91 -13.86
N VAL A 82 -2.93 -7.34 -12.64
CA VAL A 82 -2.20 -8.61 -12.39
C VAL A 82 -3.09 -9.84 -12.62
N LEU A 83 -4.41 -9.72 -12.46
CA LEU A 83 -5.39 -10.81 -12.66
C LEU A 83 -5.72 -11.03 -14.15
N MET A 84 -5.47 -10.04 -15.00
CA MET A 84 -5.94 -10.05 -16.39
C MET A 84 -5.22 -11.09 -17.25
N LYS A 85 -3.95 -11.44 -16.94
CA LYS A 85 -3.21 -12.48 -17.69
C LYS A 85 -3.82 -13.87 -17.51
N ASN A 86 -4.16 -14.24 -16.28
CA ASN A 86 -4.81 -15.52 -16.00
C ASN A 86 -6.23 -15.57 -16.62
N GLN A 87 -6.88 -14.42 -16.72
CA GLN A 87 -8.18 -14.31 -17.39
C GLN A 87 -8.07 -14.45 -18.92
N LEU A 88 -6.97 -14.01 -19.55
CA LEU A 88 -6.71 -14.29 -20.97
C LEU A 88 -6.60 -15.79 -21.23
N GLU A 89 -5.81 -16.52 -20.42
CA GLU A 89 -5.68 -17.97 -20.57
C GLU A 89 -7.03 -18.69 -20.34
N ALA A 90 -7.83 -18.22 -19.40
CA ALA A 90 -9.17 -18.75 -19.17
C ALA A 90 -10.13 -18.47 -20.34
N ALA A 91 -10.07 -17.28 -20.94
CA ALA A 91 -10.86 -16.92 -22.11
C ALA A 91 -10.48 -17.75 -23.33
N ASP A 92 -9.18 -17.94 -23.58
CA ASP A 92 -8.64 -18.74 -24.69
C ASP A 92 -9.12 -20.20 -24.63
N ARG A 93 -9.13 -20.81 -23.44
CA ARG A 93 -9.69 -22.16 -23.22
C ARG A 93 -11.18 -22.27 -23.56
N LEU A 94 -11.93 -21.17 -23.51
CA LEU A 94 -13.34 -21.11 -23.91
C LEU A 94 -13.53 -20.74 -25.39
N GLY A 95 -12.43 -20.56 -26.12
CA GLY A 95 -12.43 -20.05 -27.49
C GLY A 95 -13.06 -18.66 -27.59
N LEU A 96 -12.79 -17.80 -26.60
CA LEU A 96 -13.21 -16.41 -26.58
C LEU A 96 -12.01 -15.51 -26.91
N THR A 97 -12.21 -14.60 -27.86
CA THR A 97 -11.25 -13.56 -28.19
C THR A 97 -11.27 -12.50 -27.09
N CYS A 98 -10.24 -12.49 -26.24
CA CYS A 98 -10.14 -11.56 -25.12
C CYS A 98 -9.00 -10.57 -25.33
N GLU A 99 -9.28 -9.29 -25.11
CA GLU A 99 -8.29 -8.21 -25.16
C GLU A 99 -8.21 -7.44 -23.83
N ILE A 100 -7.05 -6.85 -23.56
CA ILE A 100 -6.82 -6.02 -22.37
C ILE A 100 -6.56 -4.58 -22.78
N LEU A 101 -7.28 -3.64 -22.18
CA LEU A 101 -7.10 -2.21 -22.38
C LEU A 101 -6.74 -1.51 -21.06
N ASN A 102 -5.49 -1.07 -20.95
CA ASN A 102 -4.99 -0.34 -19.80
C ASN A 102 -3.94 0.71 -20.21
N SER A 103 -3.36 1.42 -19.24
CA SER A 103 -2.36 2.47 -19.48
C SER A 103 -1.00 1.98 -20.01
N THR A 104 -0.71 0.68 -19.92
CA THR A 104 0.54 0.09 -20.40
C THR A 104 0.45 -0.37 -21.86
N VAL A 105 -0.76 -0.66 -22.35
CA VAL A 105 -1.02 -1.02 -23.76
C VAL A 105 -1.15 0.25 -24.60
N LYS A 106 -0.01 0.77 -25.09
CA LYS A 106 0.03 1.97 -25.95
C LYS A 106 -0.01 1.65 -27.44
N GLU A 107 0.76 0.67 -27.89
CA GLU A 107 0.98 0.42 -29.32
C GLU A 107 -0.21 -0.27 -30.01
N ARG A 108 -0.84 -1.25 -29.34
CA ARG A 108 -2.01 -1.98 -29.85
C ARG A 108 -3.35 -1.30 -29.55
N ARG A 109 -3.33 -0.11 -28.97
CA ARG A 109 -4.54 0.54 -28.44
C ARG A 109 -5.59 0.82 -29.52
N GLU A 110 -5.18 1.41 -30.63
CA GLU A 110 -6.07 1.72 -31.76
C GLU A 110 -6.58 0.46 -32.46
N GLU A 111 -5.73 -0.57 -32.56
CA GLU A 111 -6.09 -1.88 -33.11
C GLU A 111 -7.23 -2.51 -32.32
N ILE A 112 -7.10 -2.58 -30.99
CA ILE A 112 -8.11 -3.14 -30.09
C ILE A 112 -9.42 -2.34 -30.17
N LEU A 113 -9.35 -1.01 -30.16
CA LEU A 113 -10.55 -0.16 -30.27
C LEU A 113 -11.28 -0.34 -31.60
N THR A 114 -10.54 -0.52 -32.69
CA THR A 114 -11.13 -0.79 -34.00
C THR A 114 -11.77 -2.18 -34.06
N ALA A 115 -11.11 -3.21 -33.51
CA ALA A 115 -11.66 -4.55 -33.41
C ALA A 115 -12.96 -4.60 -32.57
N LEU A 116 -13.04 -3.80 -31.50
CA LEU A 116 -14.25 -3.64 -30.68
C LEU A 116 -15.42 -3.03 -31.46
N GLU A 117 -15.17 -2.04 -32.31
CA GLU A 117 -16.22 -1.44 -33.16
C GLU A 117 -16.71 -2.38 -34.26
N HIS A 118 -15.84 -3.30 -34.72
CA HIS A 118 -16.20 -4.34 -35.68
C HIS A 118 -16.78 -5.62 -35.04
N ASP A 119 -16.99 -5.64 -33.71
CA ASP A 119 -17.54 -6.78 -32.96
C ASP A 119 -16.67 -8.07 -33.03
N GLU A 120 -15.36 -7.90 -33.27
CA GLU A 120 -14.36 -8.98 -33.40
C GLU A 120 -13.83 -9.48 -32.04
N VAL A 121 -14.12 -8.76 -30.96
CA VAL A 121 -13.67 -9.07 -29.59
C VAL A 121 -14.85 -9.59 -28.78
N ASP A 122 -14.69 -10.76 -28.14
CA ASP A 122 -15.74 -11.37 -27.32
C ASP A 122 -15.73 -10.82 -25.88
N LEU A 123 -14.54 -10.52 -25.35
CA LEU A 123 -14.33 -10.07 -23.98
C LEU A 123 -13.27 -8.95 -23.91
N LEU A 124 -13.61 -7.82 -23.28
CA LEU A 124 -12.67 -6.74 -23.01
C LEU A 124 -12.43 -6.60 -21.50
N LEU A 125 -11.17 -6.67 -21.08
CA LEU A 125 -10.73 -6.34 -19.73
C LEU A 125 -10.19 -4.92 -19.70
N VAL A 126 -10.83 -4.02 -18.96
CA VAL A 126 -10.48 -2.59 -18.94
C VAL A 126 -10.37 -2.05 -17.51
N THR A 127 -9.38 -1.19 -17.27
CA THR A 127 -9.32 -0.45 -15.99
C THR A 127 -10.28 0.74 -16.02
N PRO A 128 -10.87 1.16 -14.89
CA PRO A 128 -11.80 2.29 -14.89
C PRO A 128 -11.17 3.58 -15.41
N GLU A 129 -9.90 3.86 -15.07
CA GLU A 129 -9.18 5.05 -15.54
C GLU A 129 -9.05 5.05 -17.07
N THR A 130 -8.83 3.87 -17.65
CA THR A 130 -8.72 3.70 -19.10
C THR A 130 -10.08 3.77 -19.77
N LEU A 131 -11.13 3.22 -19.16
CA LEU A 131 -12.49 3.31 -19.69
C LEU A 131 -12.95 4.77 -19.81
N PHE A 132 -12.56 5.64 -18.87
CA PHE A 132 -12.89 7.07 -18.87
C PHE A 132 -11.89 7.96 -19.62
N SER A 133 -10.93 7.38 -20.35
CA SER A 133 -10.07 8.14 -21.25
C SER A 133 -10.85 8.72 -22.43
N ALA A 134 -10.42 9.88 -22.93
CA ALA A 134 -11.17 10.65 -23.93
C ALA A 134 -11.38 9.87 -25.24
N ASP A 135 -10.37 9.13 -25.69
CA ASP A 135 -10.41 8.29 -26.87
C ASP A 135 -11.37 7.09 -26.72
N VAL A 136 -11.38 6.42 -25.57
CA VAL A 136 -12.34 5.33 -25.30
C VAL A 136 -13.76 5.87 -25.23
N GLN A 137 -13.97 6.97 -24.51
CA GLN A 137 -15.30 7.59 -24.37
C GLN A 137 -15.87 8.07 -25.72
N GLN A 138 -15.01 8.51 -26.65
CA GLN A 138 -15.45 8.89 -28.00
C GLN A 138 -15.92 7.71 -28.84
N ARG A 139 -15.29 6.52 -28.68
CA ARG A 139 -15.60 5.31 -29.46
C ARG A 139 -16.66 4.42 -28.79
N LEU A 140 -16.84 4.54 -27.47
CA LEU A 140 -17.77 3.73 -26.67
C LEU A 140 -19.21 3.67 -27.23
N PRO A 141 -19.80 4.77 -27.76
CA PRO A 141 -21.13 4.73 -28.37
C PRO A 141 -21.23 3.84 -29.62
N ASN A 142 -20.12 3.58 -30.31
CA ASN A 142 -20.07 2.73 -31.50
C ASN A 142 -19.85 1.25 -31.15
N ILE A 143 -19.51 0.94 -29.90
CA ILE A 143 -19.22 -0.43 -29.45
C ILE A 143 -20.52 -1.07 -28.98
N ARG A 144 -20.86 -2.21 -29.58
CA ARG A 144 -22.03 -2.99 -29.17
C ARG A 144 -21.70 -3.77 -27.90
N ILE A 145 -22.26 -3.36 -26.76
CA ILE A 145 -22.04 -4.04 -25.47
C ILE A 145 -23.08 -5.14 -25.27
N GLY A 146 -22.64 -6.38 -25.13
CA GLY A 146 -23.47 -7.55 -24.84
C GLY A 146 -23.65 -7.81 -23.36
N LEU A 147 -22.67 -7.50 -22.52
CA LEU A 147 -22.74 -7.62 -21.06
C LEU A 147 -21.77 -6.61 -20.44
N PHE A 148 -22.18 -5.94 -19.38
CA PHE A 148 -21.29 -5.05 -18.64
C PHE A 148 -21.02 -5.63 -17.24
N VAL A 149 -19.75 -5.87 -16.93
CA VAL A 149 -19.33 -6.48 -15.67
C VAL A 149 -18.55 -5.46 -14.86
N ILE A 150 -18.93 -5.30 -13.59
CA ILE A 150 -18.18 -4.51 -12.63
C ILE A 150 -17.59 -5.45 -11.59
N ASP A 151 -16.30 -5.75 -11.73
CA ASP A 151 -15.57 -6.56 -10.77
C ASP A 151 -15.07 -5.72 -9.60
N GLU A 152 -14.93 -6.34 -8.43
CA GLU A 152 -14.71 -5.66 -7.16
C GLU A 152 -15.68 -4.47 -6.93
N ALA A 153 -16.96 -4.71 -7.16
CA ALA A 153 -18.02 -3.70 -7.12
C ALA A 153 -18.07 -2.88 -5.82
N HIS A 154 -17.53 -3.39 -4.70
CA HIS A 154 -17.40 -2.62 -3.46
C HIS A 154 -16.64 -1.29 -3.65
N CYS A 155 -15.76 -1.17 -4.65
CA CYS A 155 -15.04 0.06 -4.97
C CYS A 155 -15.93 1.22 -5.46
N ILE A 156 -17.15 0.93 -5.91
CA ILE A 156 -18.13 1.95 -6.34
C ILE A 156 -18.74 2.66 -5.11
N SER A 157 -18.83 1.97 -3.98
CA SER A 157 -19.49 2.49 -2.78
C SER A 157 -18.58 3.41 -1.99
N ASP A 158 -19.06 4.60 -1.62
CA ASP A 158 -18.38 5.50 -0.67
C ASP A 158 -18.17 4.84 0.70
N TRP A 159 -18.99 3.83 1.01
CA TRP A 159 -18.94 3.02 2.23
C TRP A 159 -18.10 1.75 2.08
N GLY A 160 -17.58 1.50 0.87
CA GLY A 160 -16.64 0.44 0.57
C GLY A 160 -15.29 0.70 1.21
N HIS A 161 -14.57 -0.37 1.57
CA HIS A 161 -13.26 -0.27 2.22
C HIS A 161 -12.13 0.17 1.27
N ASP A 162 -12.33 0.07 -0.05
CA ASP A 162 -11.42 0.55 -1.11
C ASP A 162 -12.19 1.41 -2.14
N PHE A 163 -12.82 2.50 -1.72
CA PHE A 163 -13.48 3.44 -2.65
C PHE A 163 -12.48 4.00 -3.67
N ARG A 164 -12.88 3.99 -4.95
CA ARG A 164 -12.12 4.60 -6.04
C ARG A 164 -13.00 5.56 -6.83
N LEU A 165 -12.53 6.81 -7.01
CA LEU A 165 -13.20 7.83 -7.85
C LEU A 165 -13.56 7.27 -9.24
N GLU A 166 -12.58 6.57 -9.81
CA GLU A 166 -12.59 5.67 -10.96
C GLU A 166 -13.93 4.94 -11.13
N TYR A 167 -14.23 4.17 -10.08
CA TYR A 167 -15.38 3.29 -9.97
C TYR A 167 -16.68 4.04 -9.72
N GLY A 168 -16.66 5.11 -8.90
CA GLY A 168 -17.84 5.94 -8.67
C GLY A 168 -18.42 6.53 -9.97
N ASN A 169 -17.60 6.75 -11.00
CA ASN A 169 -18.07 7.19 -12.31
C ASN A 169 -18.78 6.09 -13.11
N LEU A 170 -18.58 4.80 -12.82
CA LEU A 170 -19.23 3.68 -13.53
C LEU A 170 -20.75 3.74 -13.43
N ARG A 171 -21.30 4.33 -12.37
CA ARG A 171 -22.74 4.58 -12.26
C ARG A 171 -23.28 5.33 -13.49
N LYS A 172 -22.52 6.28 -14.05
CA LYS A 172 -22.94 7.06 -15.23
C LYS A 172 -23.08 6.14 -16.45
N ILE A 173 -22.14 5.22 -16.63
CA ILE A 173 -22.19 4.23 -17.72
C ILE A 173 -23.38 3.30 -17.51
N VAL A 174 -23.56 2.75 -16.30
CA VAL A 174 -24.67 1.83 -15.98
C VAL A 174 -26.04 2.46 -16.28
N HIS A 175 -26.21 3.76 -16.03
CA HIS A 175 -27.45 4.49 -16.33
C HIS A 175 -27.61 4.89 -17.80
N GLN A 176 -26.52 4.92 -18.58
CA GLN A 176 -26.52 5.22 -20.01
C GLN A 176 -26.64 3.96 -20.89
N LEU A 177 -26.34 2.78 -20.34
CA LEU A 177 -26.48 1.52 -21.04
C LEU A 177 -27.94 1.27 -21.45
N PRO A 178 -28.19 0.73 -22.66
CA PRO A 178 -29.53 0.30 -23.05
C PRO A 178 -30.12 -0.70 -22.05
N GLU A 179 -31.43 -0.64 -21.82
CA GLU A 179 -32.11 -1.46 -20.79
C GLU A 179 -31.98 -2.98 -21.00
N ASN A 180 -31.70 -3.42 -22.23
CA ASN A 180 -31.52 -4.83 -22.60
C ASN A 180 -30.07 -5.33 -22.38
N VAL A 181 -29.15 -4.46 -21.94
CA VAL A 181 -27.78 -4.83 -21.58
C VAL A 181 -27.75 -5.24 -20.10
N PRO A 182 -27.50 -6.53 -19.79
CA PRO A 182 -27.37 -6.98 -18.41
C PRO A 182 -26.12 -6.36 -17.79
N VAL A 183 -26.22 -6.06 -16.49
CA VAL A 183 -25.08 -5.65 -15.68
C VAL A 183 -24.87 -6.67 -14.56
N LEU A 184 -23.64 -7.18 -14.48
CA LEU A 184 -23.19 -8.10 -13.44
C LEU A 184 -22.14 -7.41 -12.57
N ALA A 185 -22.47 -7.19 -11.30
CA ALA A 185 -21.53 -6.68 -10.31
C ALA A 185 -21.03 -7.84 -9.44
N THR A 186 -19.72 -7.99 -9.28
CA THR A 186 -19.10 -9.06 -8.49
C THR A 186 -18.25 -8.46 -7.37
N THR A 187 -18.37 -8.99 -6.15
CA THR A 187 -17.47 -8.61 -5.04
C THR A 187 -17.29 -9.76 -4.07
N ALA A 188 -16.12 -9.85 -3.44
CA ALA A 188 -15.88 -10.80 -2.36
C ALA A 188 -16.36 -10.33 -0.99
N THR A 189 -16.49 -9.02 -0.84
CA THR A 189 -16.68 -8.36 0.45
C THR A 189 -17.64 -7.20 0.28
N ALA A 190 -18.85 -7.37 0.78
CA ALA A 190 -19.83 -6.31 0.93
C ALA A 190 -20.67 -6.64 2.16
N ASN A 191 -20.66 -5.73 3.13
CA ASN A 191 -21.58 -5.76 4.26
C ASN A 191 -22.92 -5.12 3.86
N ASP A 192 -23.94 -5.15 4.72
CA ASP A 192 -25.31 -4.80 4.32
C ASP A 192 -25.43 -3.36 3.81
N ARG A 193 -24.69 -2.42 4.42
CA ARG A 193 -24.62 -1.02 3.96
C ARG A 193 -24.04 -0.90 2.54
N VAL A 194 -22.99 -1.66 2.21
CA VAL A 194 -22.37 -1.64 0.88
C VAL A 194 -23.30 -2.30 -0.13
N ILE A 195 -23.98 -3.38 0.24
CA ILE A 195 -24.98 -4.02 -0.64
C ILE A 195 -26.10 -3.04 -0.98
N ALA A 196 -26.67 -2.35 0.02
CA ALA A 196 -27.75 -1.39 -0.19
C ALA A 196 -27.32 -0.22 -1.10
N ASP A 197 -26.11 0.30 -0.91
CA ASP A 197 -25.55 1.33 -1.79
C ASP A 197 -25.33 0.80 -3.22
N LEU A 198 -24.74 -0.38 -3.37
CA LEU A 198 -24.55 -0.99 -4.70
C LEU A 198 -25.87 -1.24 -5.42
N GLN A 199 -26.92 -1.68 -4.72
CA GLN A 199 -28.25 -1.82 -5.32
C GLN A 199 -28.74 -0.47 -5.86
N THR A 200 -28.64 0.59 -5.05
CA THR A 200 -29.02 1.95 -5.46
C THR A 200 -28.24 2.41 -6.69
N GLN A 201 -26.96 2.09 -6.77
CA GLN A 201 -26.09 2.49 -7.89
C GLN A 201 -26.28 1.67 -9.17
N LEU A 202 -26.70 0.41 -9.05
CA LEU A 202 -26.95 -0.48 -10.19
C LEU A 202 -28.34 -0.27 -10.81
N GLY A 203 -29.31 0.21 -10.04
CA GLY A 203 -30.67 0.53 -10.48
C GLY A 203 -31.75 -0.25 -9.73
N GLU A 204 -32.96 -0.31 -10.30
CA GLU A 204 -34.10 -1.04 -9.72
C GLU A 204 -34.02 -2.56 -9.99
N ASP A 205 -34.68 -3.36 -9.15
CA ASP A 205 -34.82 -4.83 -9.29
C ASP A 205 -33.52 -5.64 -9.38
N VAL A 206 -32.48 -5.24 -8.62
CA VAL A 206 -31.21 -5.96 -8.55
C VAL A 206 -31.37 -7.32 -7.86
N PHE A 207 -31.06 -8.40 -8.56
CA PHE A 207 -30.94 -9.73 -7.96
C PHE A 207 -29.64 -9.83 -7.16
N VAL A 208 -29.75 -10.13 -5.86
CA VAL A 208 -28.59 -10.29 -4.98
C VAL A 208 -28.35 -11.77 -4.71
N SER A 209 -27.26 -12.32 -5.25
CA SER A 209 -26.74 -13.64 -4.89
C SER A 209 -25.71 -13.48 -3.79
N ARG A 210 -26.09 -13.88 -2.57
CA ARG A 210 -25.21 -13.90 -1.40
C ARG A 210 -25.14 -15.32 -0.84
N GLY A 211 -23.94 -15.77 -0.55
CA GLY A 211 -23.67 -17.06 0.08
C GLY A 211 -22.80 -16.93 1.33
N PRO A 212 -22.53 -18.04 2.04
CA PRO A 212 -21.72 -18.04 3.24
C PRO A 212 -20.29 -17.56 2.95
N LEU A 213 -19.77 -16.71 3.84
CA LEU A 213 -18.41 -16.18 3.79
C LEU A 213 -17.42 -17.06 4.56
N THR A 214 -17.89 -17.96 5.41
CA THR A 214 -17.05 -18.90 6.15
C THR A 214 -16.25 -19.82 5.20
N ARG A 215 -15.02 -20.16 5.59
CA ARG A 215 -14.11 -21.03 4.82
C ARG A 215 -13.50 -22.11 5.70
N ASP A 216 -13.94 -23.36 5.47
CA ASP A 216 -13.50 -24.53 6.25
C ASP A 216 -12.00 -24.82 6.12
N SER A 217 -11.39 -24.40 5.00
CA SER A 217 -9.96 -24.53 4.76
C SER A 217 -9.10 -23.65 5.68
N LEU A 218 -9.67 -22.62 6.33
CA LEU A 218 -8.88 -21.60 7.05
C LEU A 218 -8.80 -21.87 8.55
N TYR A 219 -7.61 -22.22 9.03
CA TYR A 219 -7.33 -22.46 10.44
C TYR A 219 -6.70 -21.22 11.05
N ILE A 220 -7.46 -20.49 11.84
CA ILE A 220 -7.09 -19.16 12.35
C ILE A 220 -6.60 -19.24 13.79
N GLN A 221 -5.47 -18.58 14.07
CA GLN A 221 -4.92 -18.36 15.41
C GLN A 221 -4.46 -16.90 15.58
N VAL A 222 -4.74 -16.32 16.74
CA VAL A 222 -4.12 -15.06 17.17
C VAL A 222 -2.84 -15.36 17.96
N VAL A 223 -1.75 -14.66 17.65
CA VAL A 223 -0.44 -14.80 18.29
C VAL A 223 -0.12 -13.52 19.06
N ASN A 224 -0.26 -13.60 20.39
CA ASN A 224 -0.05 -12.46 21.29
C ASN A 224 1.44 -12.29 21.63
N GLN A 225 2.18 -11.64 20.73
CA GLN A 225 3.59 -11.32 20.90
C GLN A 225 3.79 -9.81 20.63
N PRO A 226 3.68 -8.94 21.65
CA PRO A 226 3.69 -7.49 21.42
C PRO A 226 5.09 -6.94 21.08
N SER A 227 6.17 -7.66 21.45
CA SER A 227 7.54 -7.24 21.12
C SER A 227 7.87 -7.53 19.66
N LYS A 228 8.58 -6.60 19.01
CA LYS A 228 9.14 -6.82 17.66
C LYS A 228 10.09 -8.01 17.63
N THR A 229 10.94 -8.15 18.64
CA THR A 229 11.90 -9.25 18.76
C THR A 229 11.21 -10.61 18.87
N GLU A 230 10.17 -10.72 19.70
CA GLU A 230 9.40 -11.96 19.88
C GLU A 230 8.69 -12.36 18.59
N ARG A 231 8.11 -11.38 17.86
CA ARG A 231 7.48 -11.67 16.56
C ARG A 231 8.47 -12.16 15.52
N TYR A 232 9.65 -11.51 15.41
CA TYR A 232 10.72 -11.97 14.51
C TYR A 232 11.15 -13.40 14.85
N ALA A 233 11.35 -13.68 16.14
CA ALA A 233 11.72 -15.02 16.59
C ALA A 233 10.62 -16.05 16.27
N TRP A 234 9.36 -15.73 16.54
CA TRP A 234 8.24 -16.62 16.29
C TRP A 234 8.09 -16.96 14.81
N ILE A 235 8.20 -15.95 13.94
CA ILE A 235 8.16 -16.15 12.49
C ILE A 235 9.31 -17.05 12.04
N LEU A 236 10.53 -16.82 12.54
CA LEU A 236 11.70 -17.61 12.20
C LEU A 236 11.54 -19.10 12.59
N GLU A 237 10.95 -19.39 13.75
CA GLU A 237 10.72 -20.78 14.19
C GLU A 237 9.52 -21.46 13.53
N THR A 238 8.50 -20.69 13.14
CA THR A 238 7.22 -21.23 12.66
C THR A 238 7.23 -21.41 11.15
N VAL A 239 7.71 -20.44 10.37
CA VAL A 239 7.68 -20.47 8.90
C VAL A 239 8.27 -21.75 8.31
N PRO A 240 9.42 -22.28 8.78
CA PRO A 240 9.97 -23.54 8.26
C PRO A 240 9.07 -24.77 8.51
N LYS A 241 8.25 -24.74 9.57
CA LYS A 241 7.37 -25.87 9.98
C LYS A 241 6.03 -25.86 9.23
N LEU A 242 5.63 -24.73 8.66
CA LEU A 242 4.40 -24.61 7.90
C LEU A 242 4.54 -25.36 6.56
N PRO A 243 3.51 -26.07 6.07
CA PRO A 243 3.56 -26.71 4.75
C PRO A 243 3.61 -25.63 3.66
N GLY A 244 4.00 -26.00 2.43
CA GLY A 244 3.88 -25.14 1.24
C GLY A 244 4.55 -23.76 1.33
N SER A 245 4.00 -22.79 0.61
CA SER A 245 4.48 -21.41 0.56
C SER A 245 3.40 -20.42 1.02
N GLY A 246 3.80 -19.27 1.55
CA GLY A 246 2.86 -18.36 2.20
C GLY A 246 3.20 -16.88 2.08
N ILE A 247 2.36 -16.04 2.69
CA ILE A 247 2.48 -14.59 2.66
C ILE A 247 2.61 -14.05 4.08
N ILE A 248 3.51 -13.10 4.31
CA ILE A 248 3.56 -12.30 5.53
C ILE A 248 3.15 -10.87 5.20
N TYR A 249 2.08 -10.36 5.83
CA TYR A 249 1.63 -8.98 5.66
C TYR A 249 2.25 -8.03 6.70
N CYS A 250 2.78 -6.90 6.22
CA CYS A 250 3.24 -5.78 7.04
C CYS A 250 2.54 -4.48 6.61
N LEU A 251 2.45 -3.51 7.53
CA LEU A 251 1.88 -2.19 7.27
C LEU A 251 2.85 -1.26 6.52
N THR A 252 4.16 -1.49 6.63
CA THR A 252 5.19 -0.62 6.03
C THR A 252 6.13 -1.37 5.09
N GLN A 253 6.59 -0.70 4.02
CA GLN A 253 7.60 -1.24 3.10
C GLN A 253 8.92 -1.57 3.82
N ARG A 254 9.29 -0.73 4.79
CA ARG A 254 10.48 -0.91 5.62
C ARG A 254 10.42 -2.21 6.43
N ASP A 255 9.28 -2.49 7.06
CA ASP A 255 9.12 -3.75 7.79
C ASP A 255 9.13 -4.95 6.84
N CYS A 256 8.64 -4.81 5.60
CA CYS A 256 8.77 -5.84 4.57
C CYS A 256 10.23 -6.13 4.24
N ASP A 257 11.02 -5.08 3.96
CA ASP A 257 12.44 -5.19 3.64
C ASP A 257 13.21 -5.85 4.79
N TYR A 258 13.03 -5.35 6.01
CA TYR A 258 13.77 -5.83 7.18
C TYR A 258 13.43 -7.27 7.55
N LEU A 259 12.15 -7.65 7.49
CA LEU A 259 11.75 -9.00 7.82
C LEU A 259 12.18 -9.99 6.71
N ALA A 260 12.06 -9.61 5.44
CA ALA A 260 12.54 -10.45 4.34
C ALA A 260 14.06 -10.68 4.42
N ASP A 261 14.85 -9.65 4.72
CA ASP A 261 16.30 -9.77 4.89
C ASP A 261 16.68 -10.61 6.12
N PHE A 262 15.97 -10.47 7.24
CA PHE A 262 16.15 -11.33 8.42
C PHE A 262 15.90 -12.81 8.13
N LEU A 263 14.84 -13.10 7.37
CA LEU A 263 14.50 -14.48 6.98
C LEU A 263 15.53 -15.04 5.99
N LYS A 264 15.95 -14.24 5.01
CA LYS A 264 17.01 -14.60 4.05
C LYS A 264 18.34 -14.90 4.73
N SER A 265 18.81 -14.01 5.61
CA SER A 265 20.03 -14.22 6.40
C SER A 265 19.94 -15.42 7.36
N SER A 266 18.72 -15.92 7.60
CA SER A 266 18.43 -17.12 8.36
C SER A 266 18.23 -18.39 7.53
N GLY A 267 18.43 -18.33 6.20
CA GLY A 267 18.32 -19.47 5.30
C GLY A 267 16.91 -19.76 4.78
N ILE A 268 15.94 -18.86 5.01
CA ILE A 268 14.58 -18.98 4.47
C ILE A 268 14.50 -18.21 3.15
N SER A 269 14.02 -18.86 2.08
CA SER A 269 13.77 -18.22 0.78
C SER A 269 12.61 -17.23 0.88
N ALA A 270 12.94 -15.95 1.10
CA ALA A 270 11.99 -14.87 1.35
C ALA A 270 12.29 -13.62 0.50
N GLU A 271 11.25 -12.95 -0.01
CA GLU A 271 11.41 -11.67 -0.72
C GLU A 271 10.38 -10.63 -0.29
N ALA A 272 10.79 -9.35 -0.31
CA ALA A 272 9.90 -8.23 0.00
C ALA A 272 9.09 -7.82 -1.25
N TYR A 273 7.80 -7.56 -1.10
CA TYR A 273 6.88 -7.22 -2.19
C TYR A 273 5.97 -6.03 -1.84
N TYR A 274 6.02 -4.95 -2.62
CA TYR A 274 5.19 -3.77 -2.40
C TYR A 274 5.15 -2.88 -3.65
N SER A 275 4.46 -1.73 -3.56
CA SER A 275 4.44 -0.75 -4.66
C SER A 275 5.82 -0.16 -4.88
N ARG A 276 6.40 -0.48 -6.04
CA ARG A 276 7.64 0.11 -6.54
C ARG A 276 7.29 0.99 -7.74
N ASN A 277 8.01 2.10 -7.87
CA ASN A 277 7.85 3.04 -8.99
C ASN A 277 8.92 2.75 -10.04
N GLY A 278 8.58 2.91 -11.31
CA GLY A 278 9.51 2.75 -12.43
C GLY A 278 9.62 1.32 -12.95
N VAL A 279 10.17 1.19 -14.16
CA VAL A 279 10.25 -0.06 -14.93
C VAL A 279 11.01 -1.15 -14.15
N ASP A 280 12.15 -0.81 -13.56
CA ASP A 280 12.96 -1.76 -12.76
C ASP A 280 12.17 -2.32 -11.56
N GLY A 281 11.32 -1.49 -10.95
CA GLY A 281 10.48 -1.89 -9.82
C GLY A 281 9.36 -2.84 -10.21
N GLU A 282 8.77 -2.64 -11.38
CA GLU A 282 7.74 -3.51 -11.95
C GLU A 282 8.32 -4.85 -12.41
N GLU A 283 9.50 -4.83 -13.02
CA GLU A 283 10.22 -6.03 -13.44
C GLU A 283 10.62 -6.90 -12.24
N LEU A 284 11.13 -6.30 -11.16
CA LEU A 284 11.43 -7.02 -9.92
C LEU A 284 10.18 -7.66 -9.30
N ASN A 285 9.04 -6.95 -9.27
CA ASN A 285 7.79 -7.52 -8.76
C ASN A 285 7.35 -8.74 -9.59
N ARG A 286 7.49 -8.67 -10.92
CA ARG A 286 7.17 -9.75 -11.83
C ARG A 286 8.05 -10.99 -11.61
N ASP A 287 9.36 -10.82 -11.43
CA ASP A 287 10.27 -11.94 -11.08
C ASP A 287 9.88 -12.60 -9.76
N ILE A 288 9.58 -11.80 -8.74
CA ILE A 288 9.17 -12.30 -7.42
C ILE A 288 7.86 -13.09 -7.52
N GLU A 289 6.87 -12.57 -8.25
CA GLU A 289 5.60 -13.25 -8.51
C GLU A 289 5.80 -14.59 -9.22
N GLU A 290 6.64 -14.63 -10.26
CA GLU A 290 6.94 -15.86 -11.00
C GLU A 290 7.64 -16.89 -10.11
N ARG A 291 8.64 -16.49 -9.33
CA ARG A 291 9.35 -17.40 -8.42
C ARG A 291 8.43 -17.93 -7.32
N PHE A 292 7.50 -17.11 -6.84
CA PHE A 292 6.53 -17.55 -5.83
C PHE A 292 5.46 -18.47 -6.41
N SER A 293 4.96 -18.21 -7.63
CA SER A 293 4.00 -19.09 -8.31
C SER A 293 4.60 -20.47 -8.52
N GLN A 294 5.88 -20.54 -8.93
CA GLN A 294 6.67 -21.76 -9.11
C GLN A 294 7.17 -22.41 -7.79
N ASN A 295 6.74 -21.93 -6.62
CA ASN A 295 7.17 -22.44 -5.30
C ASN A 295 8.69 -22.38 -5.05
N LYS A 296 9.43 -21.50 -5.75
CA LYS A 296 10.86 -21.25 -5.49
C LYS A 296 11.09 -20.35 -4.27
N LEU A 297 10.06 -19.60 -3.86
CA LEU A 297 10.04 -18.81 -2.63
C LEU A 297 9.20 -19.51 -1.58
N LYS A 298 9.73 -19.61 -0.35
CA LYS A 298 8.98 -20.11 0.81
C LYS A 298 7.94 -19.09 1.24
N VAL A 299 8.30 -17.81 1.19
CA VAL A 299 7.45 -16.73 1.69
C VAL A 299 7.68 -15.43 0.94
N ILE A 300 6.61 -14.70 0.66
CA ILE A 300 6.69 -13.28 0.30
C ILE A 300 6.30 -12.44 1.52
N VAL A 301 7.09 -11.41 1.81
CA VAL A 301 6.76 -10.40 2.83
C VAL A 301 6.20 -9.16 2.13
N ALA A 302 4.91 -8.88 2.27
CA ALA A 302 4.20 -7.90 1.47
C ALA A 302 3.49 -6.81 2.25
N THR A 303 3.34 -5.64 1.63
CA THR A 303 2.28 -4.71 2.02
C THR A 303 0.95 -5.10 1.37
N ILE A 304 -0.10 -4.34 1.66
CA ILE A 304 -1.46 -4.53 1.11
C ILE A 304 -1.48 -4.55 -0.44
N LYS A 305 -0.42 -4.15 -1.16
CA LYS A 305 -0.39 -4.22 -2.63
C LYS A 305 -0.45 -5.65 -3.20
N LEU A 306 0.00 -6.69 -2.48
CA LEU A 306 -0.30 -8.09 -2.86
C LEU A 306 -1.78 -8.44 -2.62
N GLY A 307 -2.64 -7.43 -2.45
CA GLY A 307 -3.96 -7.53 -1.84
C GLY A 307 -5.10 -7.70 -2.81
N MET A 308 -4.89 -7.60 -4.12
CA MET A 308 -5.94 -7.88 -5.10
C MET A 308 -5.32 -8.42 -6.41
N GLY A 309 -5.67 -9.66 -6.78
CA GLY A 309 -5.32 -10.25 -8.07
C GLY A 309 -4.06 -11.11 -8.24
N TYR A 310 -3.26 -11.31 -7.20
CA TYR A 310 -2.36 -12.46 -7.20
C TYR A 310 -3.17 -13.74 -6.95
N ASP A 311 -3.16 -14.66 -7.92
CA ASP A 311 -3.92 -15.91 -7.90
C ASP A 311 -2.97 -17.10 -7.91
N LYS A 312 -2.68 -17.60 -6.70
CA LYS A 312 -1.92 -18.83 -6.47
C LYS A 312 -2.79 -19.74 -5.60
N ASP A 313 -3.10 -20.92 -6.11
CA ASP A 313 -4.12 -21.80 -5.54
C ASP A 313 -3.66 -22.56 -4.28
N ASP A 314 -2.35 -22.70 -4.10
CA ASP A 314 -1.68 -23.51 -3.08
C ASP A 314 -1.00 -22.67 -1.98
N ILE A 315 -1.45 -21.43 -1.75
CA ILE A 315 -1.00 -20.63 -0.60
C ILE A 315 -1.47 -21.34 0.70
N SER A 316 -0.49 -21.83 1.46
CA SER A 316 -0.71 -22.69 2.63
C SER A 316 -0.72 -21.94 3.96
N PHE A 317 -0.17 -20.72 4.01
CA PHE A 317 -0.27 -19.90 5.20
C PHE A 317 -0.24 -18.40 4.90
N VAL A 318 -0.89 -17.64 5.78
CA VAL A 318 -0.83 -16.18 5.80
C VAL A 318 -0.57 -15.72 7.23
N ILE A 319 0.47 -14.90 7.41
CA ILE A 319 0.82 -14.31 8.71
C ILE A 319 0.64 -12.80 8.60
N HIS A 320 -0.15 -12.21 9.47
CA HIS A 320 -0.20 -10.76 9.62
C HIS A 320 0.80 -10.39 10.71
N TYR A 321 1.99 -9.96 10.31
CA TYR A 321 3.01 -9.50 11.24
C TYR A 321 2.53 -8.27 12.03
N GLN A 322 1.73 -7.42 11.38
CA GLN A 322 1.06 -6.27 11.97
C GLN A 322 -0.44 -6.34 11.68
N MET A 323 -1.24 -5.82 12.61
CA MET A 323 -2.70 -5.84 12.52
C MET A 323 -3.19 -5.00 11.32
N PRO A 324 -4.05 -5.56 10.45
CA PRO A 324 -4.71 -4.79 9.39
C PRO A 324 -5.58 -3.64 9.91
N SER A 325 -5.87 -2.67 9.04
CA SER A 325 -6.67 -1.49 9.38
C SER A 325 -8.15 -1.78 9.63
N ASN A 326 -8.70 -2.84 9.02
CA ASN A 326 -10.09 -3.25 9.18
C ASN A 326 -10.28 -4.74 8.87
N VAL A 327 -11.41 -5.29 9.35
CA VAL A 327 -11.78 -6.71 9.20
C VAL A 327 -11.98 -7.09 7.73
N VAL A 328 -12.47 -6.17 6.90
CA VAL A 328 -12.69 -6.43 5.47
C VAL A 328 -11.37 -6.73 4.75
N SER A 329 -10.35 -5.88 4.97
CA SER A 329 -9.01 -6.07 4.43
C SER A 329 -8.39 -7.38 4.93
N TYR A 330 -8.55 -7.68 6.22
CA TYR A 330 -8.11 -8.93 6.81
C TYR A 330 -8.76 -10.14 6.14
N TYR A 331 -10.09 -10.13 5.95
CA TYR A 331 -10.83 -11.20 5.29
C TYR A 331 -10.39 -11.42 3.84
N GLN A 332 -10.16 -10.34 3.07
CA GLN A 332 -9.63 -10.44 1.71
C GLN A 332 -8.22 -11.06 1.69
N GLN A 333 -7.36 -10.66 2.64
CA GLN A 333 -5.97 -11.13 2.74
C GLN A 333 -5.88 -12.61 3.10
N ILE A 334 -6.62 -13.07 4.12
CA ILE A 334 -6.68 -14.49 4.51
C ILE A 334 -7.36 -15.33 3.44
N GLY A 335 -8.28 -14.72 2.68
CA GLY A 335 -8.98 -15.31 1.54
C GLY A 335 -8.06 -15.76 0.39
N ARG A 336 -6.78 -15.41 0.43
CA ARG A 336 -5.77 -15.85 -0.54
C ARG A 336 -5.28 -17.26 -0.27
N ALA A 337 -5.27 -17.66 0.99
CA ALA A 337 -4.88 -19.00 1.37
C ALA A 337 -6.01 -20.00 1.10
N GLY A 338 -5.69 -21.29 1.05
CA GLY A 338 -6.69 -22.35 1.18
C GLY A 338 -7.61 -22.54 -0.04
N ARG A 339 -7.27 -22.05 -1.24
CA ARG A 339 -8.18 -22.10 -2.40
C ARG A 339 -8.41 -23.53 -2.90
N ASN A 340 -7.33 -24.26 -3.15
CA ASN A 340 -7.36 -25.67 -3.59
C ASN A 340 -6.61 -26.60 -2.63
N ILE A 341 -6.58 -26.26 -1.33
CA ILE A 341 -5.96 -27.09 -0.29
C ILE A 341 -6.91 -27.21 0.90
N ASP A 342 -6.90 -28.38 1.53
CA ASP A 342 -7.80 -28.70 2.65
C ASP A 342 -7.52 -27.87 3.89
N ARG A 343 -6.27 -27.40 4.04
CA ARG A 343 -5.82 -26.71 5.25
C ARG A 343 -4.82 -25.62 4.93
N ALA A 344 -5.19 -24.40 5.30
CA ALA A 344 -4.33 -23.23 5.32
C ALA A 344 -4.29 -22.60 6.71
N TYR A 345 -3.10 -22.19 7.14
CA TYR A 345 -2.88 -21.63 8.48
C TYR A 345 -2.83 -20.11 8.43
N ILE A 346 -3.66 -19.48 9.25
CA ILE A 346 -3.79 -18.04 9.32
C ILE A 346 -3.36 -17.58 10.71
N PHE A 347 -2.38 -16.68 10.76
CA PHE A 347 -1.88 -16.10 12.00
C PHE A 347 -2.09 -14.60 12.01
N LEU A 348 -2.70 -14.09 13.06
CA LEU A 348 -2.84 -12.65 13.32
C LEU A 348 -1.96 -12.27 14.51
N MET A 349 -0.95 -11.44 14.27
CA MET A 349 -0.13 -10.84 15.33
C MET A 349 -0.55 -9.38 15.55
N HIS A 350 -0.20 -8.82 16.70
CA HIS A 350 -0.36 -7.39 16.97
C HIS A 350 0.89 -6.84 17.68
N GLY A 351 1.45 -5.76 17.13
CA GLY A 351 2.58 -5.03 17.72
C GLY A 351 2.12 -3.86 18.60
N LYS A 352 3.00 -3.37 19.46
CA LYS A 352 2.75 -2.13 20.22
C LYS A 352 2.68 -0.90 19.32
N GLU A 353 3.40 -0.93 18.20
CA GLU A 353 3.49 0.17 17.24
C GLU A 353 2.28 0.26 16.28
N ASP A 354 1.49 -0.80 16.15
CA ASP A 354 0.46 -0.92 15.12
C ASP A 354 -0.58 0.20 15.23
N LYS A 355 -0.99 0.53 16.46
CA LYS A 355 -1.99 1.58 16.72
C LYS A 355 -1.52 2.95 16.27
N ASP A 356 -0.25 3.29 16.49
CA ASP A 356 0.31 4.58 16.08
C ASP A 356 0.42 4.67 14.56
N ILE A 357 0.82 3.58 13.91
CA ILE A 357 0.89 3.48 12.45
C ILE A 357 -0.51 3.64 11.83
N LEU A 358 -1.52 2.92 12.35
CA LEU A 358 -2.89 2.99 11.86
C LEU A 358 -3.53 4.35 12.10
N ASN A 359 -3.36 4.94 13.29
CA ASN A 359 -3.82 6.30 13.58
C ASN A 359 -3.19 7.33 12.66
N TYR A 360 -1.89 7.18 12.35
CA TYR A 360 -1.24 8.05 11.38
C TYR A 360 -1.89 7.93 9.99
N PHE A 361 -2.21 6.72 9.52
CA PHE A 361 -2.92 6.53 8.24
C PHE A 361 -4.34 7.12 8.26
N ILE A 362 -5.08 6.99 9.36
CA ILE A 362 -6.41 7.59 9.53
C ILE A 362 -6.33 9.12 9.50
N ASN A 363 -5.45 9.71 10.32
CA ASN A 363 -5.33 11.17 10.44
C ASN A 363 -4.78 11.84 9.17
N THR A 364 -4.03 11.10 8.35
CA THR A 364 -3.51 11.60 7.07
C THR A 364 -4.35 11.13 5.87
N ALA A 365 -5.49 10.49 6.11
CA ALA A 365 -6.40 9.97 5.09
C ALA A 365 -6.99 11.06 4.20
N PHE A 366 -7.29 12.23 4.76
CA PHE A 366 -7.95 13.32 4.04
C PHE A 366 -7.09 14.58 4.08
N PRO A 367 -7.08 15.39 3.01
CA PRO A 367 -6.50 16.72 3.03
C PRO A 367 -7.28 17.60 4.02
N THR A 368 -6.62 18.54 4.68
CA THR A 368 -7.29 19.48 5.59
C THR A 368 -7.95 20.60 4.80
N GLU A 369 -8.93 21.28 5.42
CA GLU A 369 -9.57 22.47 4.84
C GLU A 369 -8.53 23.53 4.45
N GLN A 370 -7.51 23.73 5.28
CA GLN A 370 -6.43 24.69 5.01
C GLN A 370 -5.61 24.29 3.78
N GLU A 371 -5.30 23.01 3.61
CA GLU A 371 -4.57 22.52 2.43
C GLU A 371 -5.40 22.71 1.17
N THR A 372 -6.66 22.26 1.16
CA THR A 372 -7.55 22.40 0.00
C THR A 372 -7.84 23.85 -0.34
N SER A 373 -8.10 24.70 0.66
CA SER A 373 -8.41 26.11 0.44
C SER A 373 -7.23 26.86 -0.15
N ARG A 374 -6.00 26.62 0.33
CA ARG A 374 -4.79 27.24 -0.23
C ARG A 374 -4.50 26.79 -1.66
N ILE A 375 -4.76 25.52 -1.98
CA ILE A 375 -4.61 25.00 -3.34
C ILE A 375 -5.62 25.68 -4.27
N VAL A 376 -6.90 25.75 -3.87
CA VAL A 376 -7.95 26.42 -4.64
C VAL A 376 -7.66 27.92 -4.79
N GLU A 377 -7.23 28.61 -3.73
CA GLU A 377 -6.86 30.03 -3.79
C GLU A 377 -5.68 30.28 -4.73
N LEU A 378 -4.71 29.36 -4.80
CA LEU A 378 -3.63 29.51 -5.75
C LEU A 378 -4.09 29.26 -7.19
N LEU A 379 -4.92 28.24 -7.40
CA LEU A 379 -5.47 27.91 -8.72
C LEU A 379 -6.37 29.02 -9.27
N SER A 380 -7.05 29.79 -8.43
CA SER A 380 -7.92 30.89 -8.87
C SER A 380 -7.15 32.11 -9.39
N LYS A 381 -5.85 32.21 -9.06
CA LYS A 381 -4.99 33.33 -9.48
C LYS A 381 -4.37 33.14 -10.86
N PHE A 382 -4.45 31.93 -11.44
CA PHE A 382 -3.74 31.60 -12.67
C PHE A 382 -4.61 30.78 -13.62
N ASP A 383 -4.41 30.97 -14.93
CA ASP A 383 -5.00 30.11 -15.96
C ASP A 383 -4.18 28.81 -16.13
N GLY A 384 -4.38 27.89 -15.19
CA GLY A 384 -3.72 26.60 -15.16
C GLY A 384 -2.41 26.59 -14.36
N VAL A 385 -2.35 25.78 -13.31
CA VAL A 385 -1.15 25.64 -12.46
C VAL A 385 -0.60 24.23 -12.54
N GLY A 386 0.70 24.10 -12.80
CA GLY A 386 1.41 22.83 -12.74
C GLY A 386 1.80 22.44 -11.30
N GLN A 387 1.92 21.13 -11.05
CA GLN A 387 2.25 20.60 -9.72
C GLN A 387 3.54 21.18 -9.11
N GLY A 388 4.58 21.40 -9.93
CA GLY A 388 5.84 21.98 -9.46
C GLY A 388 5.68 23.36 -8.83
N ARG A 389 4.78 24.21 -9.38
CA ARG A 389 4.49 25.54 -8.82
C ARG A 389 3.77 25.42 -7.49
N LEU A 390 2.77 24.54 -7.39
CA LEU A 390 2.07 24.26 -6.13
C LEU A 390 3.06 23.89 -5.00
N ILE A 391 4.02 23.00 -5.29
CA ILE A 391 5.04 22.58 -4.31
C ILE A 391 5.96 23.74 -3.91
N SER A 392 6.34 24.60 -4.84
CA SER A 392 7.26 25.72 -4.56
C SER A 392 6.62 26.90 -3.84
N GLU A 393 5.31 27.09 -4.00
CA GLU A 393 4.59 28.25 -3.43
C GLU A 393 3.84 27.90 -2.15
N LEU A 394 3.40 26.64 -2.00
CA LEU A 394 2.68 26.17 -0.82
C LEU A 394 3.62 25.38 0.08
N ASN A 395 3.69 25.74 1.37
CA ASN A 395 4.38 24.95 2.39
C ASN A 395 3.54 23.73 2.80
N ILE A 396 3.26 22.84 1.84
CA ILE A 396 2.52 21.59 1.99
C ILE A 396 3.37 20.46 1.37
N ARG A 397 3.36 19.27 1.98
CA ARG A 397 4.05 18.08 1.47
C ARG A 397 3.59 17.74 0.06
N LYS A 398 4.50 17.21 -0.77
CA LYS A 398 4.18 16.79 -2.14
C LYS A 398 3.06 15.76 -2.16
N SER A 399 3.16 14.72 -1.35
CA SER A 399 2.15 13.67 -1.22
C SER A 399 0.77 14.20 -0.76
N ARG A 400 0.76 15.22 0.11
CA ARG A 400 -0.47 15.89 0.55
C ARG A 400 -1.08 16.77 -0.55
N ILE A 401 -0.26 17.47 -1.33
CA ILE A 401 -0.71 18.21 -2.53
C ILE A 401 -1.34 17.23 -3.54
N GLU A 402 -0.65 16.14 -3.87
CA GLU A 402 -1.16 15.11 -4.79
C GLU A 402 -2.51 14.57 -4.33
N LYS A 403 -2.61 14.26 -3.04
CA LYS A 403 -3.84 13.80 -2.42
C LYS A 403 -4.95 14.85 -2.50
N ALA A 404 -4.67 16.09 -2.08
CA ALA A 404 -5.65 17.17 -2.13
C ALA A 404 -6.14 17.45 -3.56
N LEU A 405 -5.25 17.41 -4.55
CA LEU A 405 -5.62 17.54 -5.96
C LEU A 405 -6.54 16.40 -6.41
N ALA A 406 -6.25 15.15 -6.02
CA ALA A 406 -7.12 14.02 -6.32
C ALA A 406 -8.52 14.18 -5.71
N PHE A 407 -8.62 14.64 -4.46
CA PHE A 407 -9.91 14.93 -3.80
C PHE A 407 -10.67 16.09 -4.46
N LEU A 408 -10.00 17.21 -4.71
CA LEU A 408 -10.61 18.37 -5.38
C LEU A 408 -11.11 18.00 -6.79
N GLN A 409 -10.39 17.12 -7.49
CA GLN A 409 -10.78 16.63 -8.80
C GLN A 409 -11.97 15.66 -8.69
N ASN A 410 -11.97 14.79 -7.67
CA ASN A 410 -13.07 13.87 -7.37
C ASN A 410 -14.39 14.61 -7.17
N ASP A 411 -14.34 15.66 -6.36
CA ASP A 411 -15.52 16.46 -6.03
C ASP A 411 -15.87 17.46 -7.15
N GLY A 412 -15.11 17.47 -8.24
CA GLY A 412 -15.34 18.30 -9.42
C GLY A 412 -15.07 19.79 -9.22
N PHE A 413 -14.32 20.19 -8.19
CA PHE A 413 -13.90 21.57 -7.97
C PHE A 413 -12.75 21.98 -8.89
N ILE A 414 -11.94 21.01 -9.32
CA ILE A 414 -10.85 21.23 -10.28
C ILE A 414 -10.91 20.19 -11.39
N ARG A 415 -10.30 20.51 -12.52
CA ARG A 415 -10.06 19.61 -13.65
C ARG A 415 -8.59 19.63 -14.02
N LYS A 416 -8.07 18.50 -14.50
CA LYS A 416 -6.71 18.38 -15.00
C LYS A 416 -6.72 18.33 -16.51
N GLU A 417 -5.97 19.21 -17.16
CA GLU A 417 -5.68 19.13 -18.59
C GLU A 417 -4.16 19.04 -18.78
N GLN A 418 -3.71 17.98 -19.46
CA GLN A 418 -2.29 17.67 -19.62
C GLN A 418 -1.57 17.63 -18.24
N SER A 419 -0.67 18.58 -17.98
CA SER A 419 0.12 18.70 -16.75
C SER A 419 -0.32 19.86 -15.84
N LYS A 420 -1.46 20.49 -16.13
CA LYS A 420 -1.97 21.66 -15.40
C LYS A 420 -3.36 21.41 -14.81
N TYR A 421 -3.61 22.04 -13.67
CA TYR A 421 -4.88 22.01 -12.96
C TYR A 421 -5.60 23.34 -13.11
N TYR A 422 -6.91 23.28 -13.31
CA TYR A 422 -7.80 24.41 -13.55
C TYR A 422 -8.99 24.33 -12.61
N ILE A 423 -9.48 25.48 -12.12
CA ILE A 423 -10.73 25.56 -11.36
C ILE A 423 -11.93 25.34 -12.29
N THR A 424 -12.95 24.66 -11.79
CA THR A 424 -14.25 24.55 -12.46
C THR A 424 -15.21 25.64 -11.96
N PRO A 425 -16.34 25.89 -12.65
CA PRO A 425 -17.35 26.83 -12.16
C PRO A 425 -18.01 26.43 -10.82
N LYS A 426 -17.79 25.19 -10.33
CA LYS A 426 -18.37 24.71 -9.07
C LYS A 426 -17.75 25.46 -7.90
N ARG A 427 -18.59 26.12 -7.08
CA ARG A 427 -18.13 26.81 -5.86
C ARG A 427 -17.50 25.81 -4.89
N PHE A 428 -16.26 26.09 -4.47
CA PHE A 428 -15.56 25.28 -3.47
C PHE A 428 -16.27 25.35 -2.11
N VAL A 429 -16.59 24.17 -1.56
CA VAL A 429 -17.10 23.96 -0.21
C VAL A 429 -16.36 22.77 0.35
N TYR A 430 -15.75 22.93 1.52
CA TYR A 430 -15.06 21.84 2.20
C TYR A 430 -16.08 20.95 2.93
N GLU A 431 -16.20 19.69 2.53
CA GLU A 431 -17.11 18.71 3.14
C GLU A 431 -16.50 18.07 4.41
N GLY A 432 -16.12 18.90 5.40
CA GLY A 432 -15.46 18.44 6.62
C GLY A 432 -16.24 17.37 7.38
N GLU A 433 -17.56 17.53 7.51
CA GLU A 433 -18.43 16.57 8.21
C GLU A 433 -18.40 15.17 7.56
N ARG A 434 -18.33 15.10 6.23
CA ARG A 434 -18.21 13.82 5.50
C ARG A 434 -16.88 13.15 5.79
N TYR A 435 -15.79 13.91 5.78
CA TYR A 435 -14.44 13.38 6.05
C TYR A 435 -14.26 12.93 7.50
N ASP A 436 -14.85 13.65 8.44
CA ASP A 436 -14.86 13.29 9.86
C ASP A 436 -15.67 12.00 10.08
N ALA A 437 -16.84 11.89 9.46
CA ALA A 437 -17.66 10.67 9.52
C ALA A 437 -16.92 9.42 9.01
N ILE A 438 -16.19 9.54 7.89
CA ILE A 438 -15.38 8.43 7.35
C ILE A 438 -14.20 8.11 8.28
N SER A 439 -13.54 9.14 8.84
CA SER A 439 -12.44 8.95 9.79
C SER A 439 -12.89 8.23 11.06
N ASP A 440 -14.07 8.57 11.57
CA ASP A 440 -14.67 7.91 12.74
C ASP A 440 -15.12 6.47 12.43
N MET A 441 -15.60 6.22 11.21
CA MET A 441 -15.85 4.85 10.74
C MET A 441 -14.56 4.01 10.73
N ARG A 442 -13.45 4.54 10.21
CA ARG A 442 -12.16 3.83 10.21
C ARG A 442 -11.65 3.53 11.62
N LYS A 443 -11.88 4.43 12.59
CA LYS A 443 -11.56 4.17 14.00
C LYS A 443 -12.41 3.05 14.58
N LYS A 444 -13.71 2.98 14.22
CA LYS A 444 -14.60 1.88 14.64
C LYS A 444 -14.12 0.54 14.05
N GLU A 445 -13.76 0.51 12.77
CA GLU A 445 -13.24 -0.69 12.11
C GLU A 445 -11.90 -1.15 12.70
N MET A 446 -11.01 -0.21 13.04
CA MET A 446 -9.76 -0.51 13.76
C MET A 446 -10.05 -1.13 15.13
N LYS A 447 -11.05 -0.61 15.85
CA LYS A 447 -11.46 -1.17 17.14
C LYS A 447 -11.99 -2.61 17.01
N GLN A 448 -12.75 -2.92 15.95
CA GLN A 448 -13.18 -4.30 15.68
C GLN A 448 -12.00 -5.25 15.46
N MET A 449 -10.93 -4.78 14.81
CA MET A 449 -9.69 -5.55 14.69
C MET A 449 -8.99 -5.73 16.04
N GLU A 450 -8.95 -4.70 16.89
CA GLU A 450 -8.44 -4.84 18.26
C GLU A 450 -9.26 -5.89 19.05
N GLU A 451 -10.59 -5.87 18.94
CA GLU A 451 -11.50 -6.84 19.56
C GLU A 451 -11.25 -8.27 19.05
N LEU A 452 -11.01 -8.45 17.74
CA LEU A 452 -10.66 -9.75 17.16
C LEU A 452 -9.38 -10.35 17.76
N THR A 453 -8.40 -9.52 18.14
CA THR A 453 -7.15 -10.03 18.76
C THR A 453 -7.34 -10.52 20.20
N GLN A 454 -8.45 -10.14 20.86
CA GLN A 454 -8.69 -10.41 22.28
C GLN A 454 -9.88 -11.35 22.51
N THR A 455 -10.72 -11.57 21.50
CA THR A 455 -11.92 -12.38 21.63
C THR A 455 -11.60 -13.84 21.98
N LYS A 456 -12.46 -14.42 22.81
CA LYS A 456 -12.46 -15.86 23.13
C LYS A 456 -13.51 -16.64 22.32
N GLU A 457 -14.32 -15.94 21.55
CA GLU A 457 -15.31 -16.53 20.67
C GLU A 457 -14.66 -17.18 19.44
N CYS A 458 -15.44 -17.91 18.64
CA CYS A 458 -14.97 -18.42 17.36
C CYS A 458 -14.42 -17.27 16.48
N LEU A 459 -13.14 -17.35 16.11
CA LEU A 459 -12.47 -16.31 15.31
C LEU A 459 -13.12 -16.17 13.93
N SER A 460 -13.42 -17.29 13.26
CA SER A 460 -14.08 -17.26 11.95
C SER A 460 -15.46 -16.61 12.03
N ARG A 461 -16.26 -16.97 13.04
CA ARG A 461 -17.59 -16.39 13.28
C ARG A 461 -17.50 -14.89 13.46
N PHE A 462 -16.60 -14.43 14.34
CA PHE A 462 -16.40 -13.00 14.60
C PHE A 462 -16.12 -12.23 13.30
N ILE A 463 -15.19 -12.74 12.47
CA ILE A 463 -14.81 -12.11 11.19
C ILE A 463 -16.01 -11.99 10.25
N VAL A 464 -16.74 -13.08 10.02
CA VAL A 464 -17.86 -13.07 9.06
C VAL A 464 -19.09 -12.34 9.60
N SER A 465 -19.29 -12.31 10.92
CA SER A 465 -20.31 -11.47 11.56
C SER A 465 -20.04 -9.98 11.39
N CYS A 466 -18.78 -9.53 11.40
CA CYS A 466 -18.44 -8.14 11.04
C CYS A 466 -18.72 -7.81 9.56
N LEU A 467 -18.93 -8.81 8.71
CA LEU A 467 -19.30 -8.69 7.30
C LEU A 467 -20.80 -8.95 7.07
N ASP A 468 -21.60 -8.98 8.14
CA ASP A 468 -23.03 -9.24 8.16
C ASP A 468 -23.42 -10.59 7.52
N ASP A 469 -22.56 -11.62 7.62
CA ASP A 469 -22.87 -12.96 7.09
C ASP A 469 -24.11 -13.54 7.79
N PRO A 470 -25.22 -13.81 7.07
CA PRO A 470 -26.44 -14.34 7.66
C PRO A 470 -26.29 -15.79 8.17
N GLU A 471 -25.25 -16.51 7.73
CA GLU A 471 -24.96 -17.91 8.08
C GLU A 471 -23.76 -18.04 9.04
N ALA A 472 -23.41 -16.96 9.74
CA ALA A 472 -22.29 -16.94 10.67
C ALA A 472 -22.46 -17.97 11.81
N ASN A 473 -21.61 -18.99 11.82
CA ASN A 473 -21.61 -20.06 12.81
C ASN A 473 -20.19 -20.37 13.33
N ASP A 474 -20.10 -21.12 14.42
CA ASP A 474 -18.81 -21.57 14.96
C ASP A 474 -18.14 -22.55 13.99
N CYS A 475 -16.90 -22.26 13.59
CA CYS A 475 -16.19 -23.06 12.59
C CYS A 475 -15.68 -24.40 13.12
N GLY A 476 -15.53 -24.57 14.44
CA GLY A 476 -15.01 -25.80 15.04
C GLY A 476 -13.51 -26.04 14.90
N HIS A 477 -12.79 -25.28 14.06
CA HIS A 477 -11.37 -25.54 13.74
C HIS A 477 -10.41 -24.35 13.94
N CYS A 478 -10.90 -23.18 14.37
CA CYS A 478 -10.01 -22.10 14.83
C CYS A 478 -9.45 -22.39 16.24
N ALA A 479 -8.36 -21.72 16.61
CA ALA A 479 -7.70 -21.93 17.90
C ALA A 479 -8.67 -21.78 19.10
N ASN A 480 -9.59 -20.82 19.04
CA ASN A 480 -10.59 -20.60 20.09
C ASN A 480 -11.62 -21.74 20.16
N CYS A 481 -12.13 -22.23 19.02
CA CYS A 481 -13.05 -23.38 18.99
C CYS A 481 -12.39 -24.67 19.49
N MET A 482 -11.10 -24.86 19.19
CA MET A 482 -10.36 -26.04 19.62
C MET A 482 -9.83 -25.95 21.06
N GLY A 483 -9.90 -24.78 21.69
CA GLY A 483 -9.41 -24.55 23.05
C GLY A 483 -7.88 -24.63 23.20
N HIS A 484 -7.12 -24.66 22.10
CA HIS A 484 -5.66 -24.67 22.09
C HIS A 484 -5.10 -24.03 20.82
N ASN A 485 -3.85 -23.58 20.88
CA ASN A 485 -3.17 -22.97 19.75
C ASN A 485 -2.85 -24.00 18.65
N LEU A 486 -3.02 -23.61 17.39
CA LEU A 486 -2.63 -24.40 16.22
C LEU A 486 -1.12 -24.66 16.18
N PHE A 487 -0.34 -23.65 16.57
CA PHE A 487 1.10 -23.69 16.71
C PHE A 487 1.53 -23.07 18.04
N PRO A 488 2.62 -23.57 18.66
CA PRO A 488 3.18 -22.97 19.87
C PRO A 488 3.43 -21.48 19.70
N THR A 489 3.10 -20.70 20.73
CA THR A 489 3.36 -19.26 20.77
C THR A 489 4.70 -18.93 21.41
N ASP A 490 5.25 -19.86 22.21
CA ASP A 490 6.55 -19.71 22.85
C ASP A 490 7.67 -19.80 21.82
N VAL A 491 8.74 -19.05 22.08
CA VAL A 491 9.92 -18.96 21.22
C VAL A 491 11.17 -19.30 22.02
N SER A 492 12.16 -19.93 21.38
CA SER A 492 13.39 -20.27 22.08
C SER A 492 14.25 -19.02 22.37
N PRO A 493 14.98 -18.99 23.50
CA PRO A 493 15.89 -17.89 23.83
C PRO A 493 16.97 -17.65 22.76
N GLN A 494 17.40 -18.71 22.07
CA GLN A 494 18.40 -18.62 21.00
C GLN A 494 17.88 -17.80 19.82
N THR A 495 16.63 -18.05 19.41
CA THR A 495 15.99 -17.32 18.31
C THR A 495 15.68 -15.87 18.70
N ILE A 496 15.26 -15.62 19.95
CA ILE A 496 15.11 -14.26 20.48
C ILE A 496 16.44 -13.50 20.35
N HIS A 497 17.55 -14.09 20.81
CA HIS A 497 18.86 -13.44 20.73
C HIS A 497 19.29 -13.17 19.29
N LYS A 498 19.00 -14.09 18.36
CA LYS A 498 19.27 -13.89 16.93
C LYS A 498 18.45 -12.73 16.34
N ALA A 499 17.17 -12.65 16.68
CA ALA A 499 16.29 -11.55 16.26
C ALA A 499 16.76 -10.21 16.84
N GLU A 500 17.10 -10.18 18.13
CA GLU A 500 17.63 -9.00 18.81
C GLU A 500 18.96 -8.53 18.18
N ALA A 501 19.89 -9.45 17.93
CA ALA A 501 21.16 -9.13 17.29
C ALA A 501 20.99 -8.56 15.88
N TYR A 502 20.00 -9.03 15.11
CA TYR A 502 19.66 -8.47 13.80
C TYR A 502 19.05 -7.07 13.95
N LEU A 503 18.03 -6.91 14.79
CA LEU A 503 17.36 -5.62 15.01
C LEU A 503 18.34 -4.55 15.52
N ASN A 504 19.29 -4.91 16.38
CA ASN A 504 20.33 -4.02 16.90
C ASN A 504 21.41 -3.62 15.87
N LYS A 505 21.47 -4.30 14.72
CA LYS A 505 22.35 -3.96 13.59
C LYS A 505 21.64 -3.13 12.52
N LEU A 506 20.31 -3.06 12.56
CA LEU A 506 19.56 -2.28 11.58
C LEU A 506 19.93 -0.81 11.71
N VAL A 507 20.53 -0.28 10.65
CA VAL A 507 20.79 1.14 10.49
C VAL A 507 20.02 1.67 9.31
N ILE A 508 19.69 2.95 9.37
CA ILE A 508 18.96 3.62 8.30
C ILE A 508 19.97 4.38 7.45
N PRO A 509 20.17 4.04 6.16
CA PRO A 509 21.12 4.73 5.31
C PRO A 509 20.64 6.16 5.04
N ILE A 510 21.55 7.13 5.17
CA ILE A 510 21.35 8.52 4.77
C ILE A 510 21.88 8.67 3.34
N GLU A 511 21.03 8.33 2.37
CA GLU A 511 21.37 8.53 0.96
C GLU A 511 21.60 10.00 0.64
N PRO A 512 22.75 10.36 0.01
CA PRO A 512 23.08 11.75 -0.28
C PRO A 512 22.20 12.31 -1.39
N ARG A 513 21.80 13.58 -1.25
CA ARG A 513 21.09 14.29 -2.32
C ARG A 513 22.06 14.60 -3.45
N LYS A 514 21.65 14.29 -4.69
CA LYS A 514 22.47 14.51 -5.91
C LYS A 514 22.11 15.81 -6.65
N GLN A 515 20.96 16.39 -6.34
CA GLN A 515 20.42 17.60 -6.98
C GLN A 515 19.78 18.52 -5.94
N TRP A 516 19.90 19.83 -6.16
CA TRP A 516 19.17 20.85 -5.41
C TRP A 516 17.67 20.80 -5.72
N ALA A 517 16.80 21.12 -4.74
CA ALA A 517 15.40 21.33 -5.02
C ALA A 517 15.20 22.65 -5.77
N SER A 518 14.17 22.72 -6.62
CA SER A 518 13.70 24.00 -7.15
C SER A 518 13.06 24.80 -6.01
N SER A 519 13.68 25.92 -5.64
CA SER A 519 13.24 26.79 -4.54
C SER A 519 13.38 28.26 -4.93
N ARG A 520 13.15 29.17 -3.98
CA ARG A 520 13.37 30.61 -4.17
C ARG A 520 14.85 30.99 -4.32
N VAL A 521 15.76 30.17 -3.81
CA VAL A 521 17.22 30.46 -3.76
C VAL A 521 18.06 29.44 -4.54
N THR A 522 17.49 28.29 -4.88
CA THR A 522 18.16 27.22 -5.65
C THR A 522 17.32 26.83 -6.87
N ARG A 523 18.00 26.42 -7.95
CA ARG A 523 17.38 25.78 -9.12
C ARG A 523 17.66 24.29 -9.10
N GLN A 524 16.81 23.50 -9.77
CA GLN A 524 16.99 22.05 -9.89
C GLN A 524 18.23 21.70 -10.73
N THR A 525 19.37 21.69 -10.07
CA THR A 525 20.71 21.54 -10.65
C THR A 525 21.51 20.52 -9.85
N LYS A 526 22.51 19.89 -10.48
CA LYS A 526 23.37 18.90 -9.81
C LYS A 526 24.16 19.58 -8.69
N ILE A 527 24.28 18.90 -7.55
CA ILE A 527 25.13 19.36 -6.45
C ILE A 527 26.58 19.04 -6.81
N GLU A 528 27.45 20.04 -6.73
CA GLU A 528 28.87 19.90 -7.06
C GLU A 528 29.61 19.05 -6.01
N PHE A 529 29.45 19.40 -4.73
CA PHE A 529 30.05 18.68 -3.60
C PHE A 529 28.99 17.84 -2.88
N ILE A 530 29.03 16.53 -3.12
CA ILE A 530 28.04 15.57 -2.62
C ILE A 530 28.62 14.82 -1.42
N ASN A 531 27.85 14.72 -0.33
CA ASN A 531 28.24 13.94 0.83
C ASN A 531 28.43 12.47 0.46
N GLU A 532 29.29 11.78 1.21
CA GLU A 532 29.33 10.33 1.20
C GLU A 532 28.05 9.75 1.82
N PRO A 533 27.69 8.48 1.53
CA PRO A 533 26.58 7.82 2.20
C PRO A 533 26.73 7.88 3.71
N GLY A 534 25.69 8.36 4.38
CA GLY A 534 25.66 8.47 5.84
C GLY A 534 24.88 7.35 6.51
N ILE A 535 24.91 7.34 7.84
CA ILE A 535 24.23 6.33 8.65
C ILE A 535 23.38 7.00 9.71
N CYS A 536 22.16 6.49 9.90
CA CYS A 536 21.31 6.87 11.00
C CYS A 536 21.05 5.68 11.92
N LEU A 537 21.21 5.89 13.22
CA LEU A 537 21.16 4.82 14.23
C LEU A 537 19.75 4.24 14.38
N SER A 538 18.71 5.07 14.33
CA SER A 538 17.35 4.63 14.65
C SER A 538 16.30 5.45 13.92
N LYS A 539 15.04 5.04 13.98
CA LYS A 539 13.93 5.92 13.61
C LYS A 539 13.51 6.73 14.82
N TYR A 540 13.18 8.00 14.60
CA TYR A 540 12.80 8.87 15.71
C TYR A 540 11.54 8.36 16.42
N GLY A 541 11.67 8.06 17.71
CA GLY A 541 10.58 7.56 18.55
C GLY A 541 10.21 6.09 18.36
N ASP A 542 10.90 5.32 17.50
CA ASP A 542 10.72 3.86 17.47
C ASP A 542 11.27 3.26 18.80
N PRO A 543 10.65 2.19 19.33
CA PRO A 543 11.10 1.54 20.57
C PRO A 543 12.60 1.17 20.54
N GLY A 544 13.29 1.37 21.66
CA GLY A 544 14.75 1.20 21.77
C GLY A 544 15.49 2.53 21.59
N TYR A 545 16.48 2.59 20.70
CA TYR A 545 17.31 3.80 20.54
C TYR A 545 16.52 5.03 20.09
N GLY A 546 15.44 4.87 19.32
CA GLY A 546 14.61 5.99 18.86
C GLY A 546 13.89 6.71 20.01
N GLU A 547 13.45 5.95 21.01
CA GLU A 547 12.85 6.46 22.24
C GLU A 547 13.87 7.19 23.11
N LEU A 548 15.06 6.61 23.29
CA LEU A 548 16.17 7.27 24.01
C LEU A 548 16.58 8.61 23.38
N VAL A 549 16.52 8.72 22.04
CA VAL A 549 16.78 9.99 21.35
C VAL A 549 15.67 11.00 21.63
N LYS A 550 14.40 10.58 21.60
CA LYS A 550 13.26 11.45 21.93
C LYS A 550 13.33 11.93 23.38
N GLU A 551 13.65 11.03 24.32
CA GLU A 551 13.84 11.35 25.73
C GLU A 551 14.99 12.34 25.93
N GLY A 552 16.17 12.08 25.36
CA GLY A 552 17.32 12.97 25.50
C GLY A 552 17.08 14.38 24.95
N LYS A 553 16.24 14.52 23.92
CA LYS A 553 15.90 15.82 23.32
C LYS A 553 14.93 16.65 24.15
N TYR A 554 14.01 16.00 24.88
CA TYR A 554 12.95 16.66 25.66
C TYR A 554 13.10 16.52 27.17
N SER A 555 14.12 15.82 27.66
CA SER A 555 14.41 15.71 29.09
C SER A 555 14.73 17.09 29.69
N LYS A 556 14.58 17.21 31.01
CA LYS A 556 14.94 18.43 31.73
C LYS A 556 16.42 18.79 31.54
N GLU A 557 17.28 17.77 31.44
CA GLU A 557 18.72 17.90 31.27
C GLU A 557 19.11 18.20 29.82
N ARG A 558 18.24 17.90 28.85
CA ARG A 558 18.50 18.00 27.40
C ARG A 558 19.86 17.39 27.06
N ARG A 559 19.98 16.08 27.27
CA ARG A 559 21.24 15.34 27.11
C ARG A 559 20.95 13.93 26.61
N PHE A 560 21.69 13.48 25.59
CA PHE A 560 21.62 12.10 25.13
C PHE A 560 22.38 11.16 26.08
N CYS A 561 21.81 9.98 26.38
CA CYS A 561 22.38 9.04 27.35
C CYS A 561 23.67 8.37 26.84
N GLU A 562 24.45 7.80 27.76
CA GLU A 562 25.71 7.09 27.43
C GLU A 562 25.48 5.84 26.57
N GLU A 563 24.29 5.23 26.65
CA GLU A 563 23.94 4.08 25.81
C GLU A 563 23.94 4.45 24.31
N LEU A 564 23.41 5.63 23.96
CA LEU A 564 23.46 6.14 22.58
C LEU A 564 24.89 6.41 22.13
N VAL A 565 25.76 6.91 23.01
CA VAL A 565 27.18 7.14 22.72
C VAL A 565 27.90 5.80 22.49
N GLY A 566 27.67 4.82 23.36
CA GLY A 566 28.25 3.48 23.27
C GLY A 566 27.86 2.78 21.97
N LYS A 567 26.56 2.80 21.63
CA LYS A 567 26.08 2.18 20.39
C LYS A 567 26.58 2.89 19.14
N SER A 568 26.58 4.22 19.13
CA SER A 568 27.12 5.01 18.01
C SER A 568 28.61 4.74 17.81
N THR A 569 29.36 4.56 18.91
CA THR A 569 30.78 4.18 18.86
C THR A 569 30.98 2.81 18.22
N GLU A 570 30.23 1.80 18.67
CA GLU A 570 30.29 0.44 18.10
C GLU A 570 30.05 0.47 16.59
N LEU A 571 29.03 1.22 16.17
CA LEU A 571 28.59 1.32 14.79
C LEU A 571 29.59 2.09 13.89
N LEU A 572 30.14 3.20 14.39
CA LEU A 572 30.98 4.10 13.60
C LEU A 572 32.45 3.69 13.55
N LYS A 573 32.92 2.84 14.48
CA LYS A 573 34.31 2.36 14.51
C LYS A 573 34.79 1.78 13.17
N PRO A 574 34.06 0.85 12.51
CA PRO A 574 34.43 0.35 11.19
C PRO A 574 34.46 1.47 10.14
N LEU A 575 33.41 2.31 10.09
CA LEU A 575 33.30 3.41 9.13
C LEU A 575 34.48 4.38 9.22
N VAL A 576 34.85 4.79 10.45
CA VAL A 576 35.97 5.69 10.71
C VAL A 576 37.29 5.09 10.25
N LYS A 577 37.51 3.80 10.54
CA LYS A 577 38.73 3.09 10.17
C LYS A 577 38.84 2.91 8.66
N ASP A 578 37.80 2.38 8.02
CA ASP A 578 37.81 2.00 6.60
C ASP A 578 37.92 3.23 5.69
N ASN A 579 37.36 4.35 6.13
CA ASN A 579 37.37 5.61 5.38
C ASN A 579 38.45 6.59 5.84
N GLN A 580 39.29 6.23 6.82
CA GLN A 580 40.34 7.08 7.39
C GLN A 580 39.82 8.46 7.83
N ILE A 581 38.68 8.50 8.51
CA ILE A 581 38.09 9.75 9.00
C ILE A 581 39.04 10.39 10.02
N GLU A 582 39.35 11.67 9.84
CA GLU A 582 40.36 12.39 10.62
C GLU A 582 39.74 13.17 11.79
N ALA A 583 38.52 13.68 11.60
CA ALA A 583 37.86 14.52 12.59
C ALA A 583 36.34 14.40 12.55
N LEU A 584 35.73 14.89 13.62
CA LEU A 584 34.30 14.98 13.82
C LEU A 584 33.87 16.46 13.84
N CYS A 585 32.84 16.80 13.07
CA CYS A 585 32.16 18.10 13.12
C CYS A 585 30.69 17.88 13.51
N PHE A 586 30.08 18.83 14.20
CA PHE A 586 28.66 18.77 14.57
C PHE A 586 27.85 19.86 13.85
N VAL A 587 26.55 19.62 13.67
CA VAL A 587 25.62 20.62 13.16
C VAL A 587 25.28 21.60 14.30
N PRO A 588 25.54 22.92 14.13
CA PRO A 588 25.29 23.91 15.18
C PRO A 588 23.79 24.21 15.36
N SER A 589 23.41 24.53 16.59
CA SER A 589 22.05 24.92 16.96
C SER A 589 22.07 26.16 17.84
N LEU A 590 21.25 27.17 17.49
CA LEU A 590 21.07 28.38 18.30
C LEU A 590 20.19 28.16 19.55
N ARG A 591 19.67 26.94 19.74
CA ARG A 591 18.62 26.63 20.72
C ARG A 591 19.05 25.63 21.79
N SER A 592 20.14 24.90 21.55
CA SER A 592 20.60 23.82 22.43
C SER A 592 22.00 23.34 22.08
N ASP A 593 22.78 22.97 23.08
CA ASP A 593 24.12 22.37 22.91
C ASP A 593 24.11 20.82 22.91
N ILE A 594 22.93 20.18 22.85
CA ILE A 594 22.80 18.72 22.98
C ILE A 594 23.62 17.94 21.95
N VAL A 595 23.72 18.47 20.73
CA VAL A 595 24.48 17.84 19.63
C VAL A 595 25.97 18.00 19.87
N ARG A 596 26.41 19.18 20.35
CA ARG A 596 27.81 19.43 20.71
C ARG A 596 28.25 18.52 21.85
N ASP A 597 27.49 18.44 22.93
CA ASP A 597 27.80 17.57 24.09
C ASP A 597 27.89 16.09 23.69
N PHE A 598 26.98 15.63 22.82
CA PHE A 598 27.05 14.27 22.28
C PHE A 598 28.26 14.06 21.36
N ALA A 599 28.53 15.00 20.46
CA ALA A 599 29.68 14.99 19.57
C ALA A 599 31.01 14.94 20.33
N GLU A 600 31.16 15.70 21.41
CA GLU A 600 32.35 15.69 22.26
C GLU A 600 32.61 14.31 22.89
N ARG A 601 31.56 13.69 23.45
CA ARG A 601 31.65 12.36 24.06
C ARG A 601 31.95 11.29 23.01
N LEU A 602 31.30 11.37 21.85
CA LEU A 602 31.52 10.45 20.75
C LEU A 602 32.94 10.58 20.17
N ALA A 603 33.44 11.81 19.99
CA ALA A 603 34.81 12.07 19.53
C ALA A 603 35.86 11.46 20.46
N ARG A 604 35.69 11.61 21.79
CA ARG A 604 36.56 10.95 22.78
C ARG A 604 36.54 9.43 22.67
N SER A 605 35.36 8.85 22.48
CA SER A 605 35.17 7.39 22.36
C SER A 605 35.78 6.83 21.06
N LEU A 606 35.68 7.58 19.96
CA LEU A 606 36.25 7.24 18.65
C LEU A 606 37.73 7.64 18.49
N LYS A 607 38.29 8.40 19.43
CA LYS A 607 39.63 9.00 19.36
C LYS A 607 39.82 9.93 18.14
N LEU A 608 38.80 10.72 17.83
CA LEU A 608 38.82 11.72 16.76
C LEU A 608 38.98 13.13 17.34
N GLU A 609 39.63 14.02 16.59
CA GLU A 609 39.61 15.45 16.89
C GLU A 609 38.21 16.02 16.61
N MET A 610 37.72 16.91 17.47
CA MET A 610 36.48 17.64 17.24
C MET A 610 36.78 19.02 16.63
N VAL A 611 36.19 19.30 15.47
CA VAL A 611 36.36 20.57 14.75
C VAL A 611 35.05 21.35 14.75
N ASP A 612 35.06 22.54 15.36
CA ASP A 612 33.91 23.46 15.41
C ASP A 612 33.91 24.41 14.20
N ALA A 613 33.67 23.84 13.01
CA ALA A 613 33.80 24.53 11.73
C ALA A 613 32.56 25.32 11.27
N LEU A 614 31.36 24.91 11.70
CA LEU A 614 30.11 25.42 11.18
C LEU A 614 29.52 26.50 12.08
N GLU A 615 28.83 27.47 11.48
CA GLU A 615 28.00 28.44 12.18
C GLU A 615 26.59 28.46 11.57
N LYS A 616 25.60 28.91 12.36
CA LYS A 616 24.21 28.98 11.96
C LYS A 616 23.67 30.39 12.10
N ALA A 617 23.09 30.93 11.02
CA ALA A 617 22.37 32.18 11.04
C ALA A 617 20.98 32.02 11.68
N ASP A 618 20.43 33.10 12.22
CA ASP A 618 19.05 33.08 12.71
C ASP A 618 18.09 32.88 11.54
N ALA A 619 17.27 31.85 11.66
CA ALA A 619 16.37 31.39 10.61
C ALA A 619 15.20 30.65 11.23
N GLU A 620 14.07 30.64 10.51
CA GLU A 620 12.93 29.83 10.92
C GLU A 620 13.34 28.36 11.06
N PRO A 621 12.86 27.67 12.12
CA PRO A 621 13.26 26.30 12.36
C PRO A 621 12.66 25.37 11.31
N GLN A 622 13.51 24.58 10.64
CA GLN A 622 13.08 23.68 9.55
C GLN A 622 11.90 22.76 9.87
N LYS A 623 11.67 22.42 11.14
CA LYS A 623 10.50 21.62 11.55
C LYS A 623 9.14 22.26 11.24
N THR A 624 9.09 23.54 10.88
CA THR A 624 7.87 24.23 10.40
C THR A 624 7.68 24.13 8.89
N MET A 625 8.66 23.56 8.18
CA MET A 625 8.67 23.45 6.72
C MET A 625 8.27 22.04 6.32
N GLU A 626 7.24 21.96 5.48
CA GLU A 626 6.56 20.72 5.10
C GLU A 626 6.99 20.20 3.72
N ASN A 627 7.87 20.90 2.99
CA ASN A 627 8.38 20.36 1.73
C ASN A 627 9.84 20.70 1.43
N SER A 628 10.39 19.91 0.51
CA SER A 628 11.78 19.95 0.08
C SER A 628 12.21 21.32 -0.47
N ALA A 629 11.33 22.08 -1.13
CA ALA A 629 11.69 23.39 -1.68
C ALA A 629 11.97 24.41 -0.57
N HIS A 630 11.08 24.49 0.42
CA HIS A 630 11.25 25.37 1.58
C HIS A 630 12.42 24.93 2.47
N GLN A 631 12.52 23.62 2.75
CA GLN A 631 13.60 23.05 3.57
C GLN A 631 14.98 23.26 2.92
N CYS A 632 15.10 23.06 1.60
CA CYS A 632 16.32 23.32 0.84
C CYS A 632 16.73 24.79 0.93
N ALA A 633 15.79 25.71 0.71
CA ALA A 633 16.07 27.14 0.76
C ALA A 633 16.58 27.56 2.14
N ASN A 634 15.92 27.11 3.21
CA ASN A 634 16.33 27.41 4.57
C ASN A 634 17.70 26.82 4.91
N ALA A 635 17.93 25.54 4.63
CA ALA A 635 19.21 24.91 4.90
C ALA A 635 20.36 25.60 4.15
N TYR A 636 20.14 25.94 2.89
CA TYR A 636 21.15 26.59 2.05
C TYR A 636 21.57 27.96 2.59
N THR A 637 20.64 28.74 3.13
CA THR A 637 20.93 30.09 3.65
C THR A 637 21.33 30.12 5.12
N SER A 638 21.04 29.06 5.89
CA SER A 638 21.20 29.08 7.35
C SER A 638 22.57 28.65 7.84
N PHE A 639 23.37 27.96 7.03
CA PHE A 639 24.65 27.39 7.46
C PHE A 639 25.82 27.95 6.64
N SER A 640 26.92 28.25 7.32
CA SER A 640 28.20 28.65 6.73
C SER A 640 29.38 28.03 7.49
N VAL A 641 30.57 28.04 6.87
CA VAL A 641 31.83 27.70 7.55
C VAL A 641 32.42 28.98 8.14
N LYS A 642 32.85 28.92 9.41
CA LYS A 642 33.51 30.05 10.08
C LYS A 642 34.80 30.43 9.34
N LYS A 643 35.13 31.72 9.34
CA LYS A 643 36.32 32.24 8.67
C LYS A 643 37.60 31.72 9.34
N ASN A 644 38.65 31.52 8.53
CA ASN A 644 40.02 31.18 8.97
C ASN A 644 40.16 29.82 9.71
N ILE A 645 39.30 28.85 9.42
CA ILE A 645 39.46 27.48 9.92
C ILE A 645 40.14 26.62 8.85
N GLN A 646 41.14 25.84 9.26
CA GLN A 646 41.71 24.78 8.43
C GLN A 646 40.91 23.50 8.63
N LEU A 647 40.35 22.98 7.54
CA LEU A 647 39.52 21.77 7.59
C LEU A 647 40.37 20.51 7.35
N PRO A 648 40.15 19.43 8.10
CA PRO A 648 40.70 18.12 7.78
C PRO A 648 40.04 17.56 6.51
N LYS A 649 40.70 16.59 5.87
CA LYS A 649 40.26 16.09 4.56
C LYS A 649 38.97 15.29 4.66
N ARG A 650 38.81 14.52 5.72
CA ARG A 650 37.72 13.54 5.88
C ARG A 650 37.02 13.74 7.21
N ILE A 651 35.76 14.19 7.14
CA ILE A 651 34.99 14.65 8.30
C ILE A 651 33.77 13.75 8.51
N LEU A 652 33.56 13.33 9.76
CA LEU A 652 32.29 12.77 10.21
C LEU A 652 31.38 13.92 10.69
N LEU A 653 30.26 14.14 10.02
CA LEU A 653 29.30 15.20 10.34
C LEU A 653 28.15 14.65 11.18
N ILE A 654 28.00 15.12 12.42
CA ILE A 654 27.01 14.66 13.38
C ILE A 654 25.81 15.61 13.47
N ASP A 655 24.60 15.05 13.45
CA ASP A 655 23.36 15.73 13.83
C ASP A 655 22.54 14.86 14.79
N ASP A 656 21.57 15.44 15.50
CA ASP A 656 20.67 14.64 16.34
C ASP A 656 19.64 13.88 15.51
N VAL A 657 18.94 14.58 14.62
CA VAL A 657 17.81 14.05 13.88
C VAL A 657 17.90 14.46 12.41
N VAL A 658 17.89 13.46 11.52
CA VAL A 658 17.75 13.70 10.08
C VAL A 658 16.27 13.66 9.70
N ASP A 659 15.82 14.69 8.99
CA ASP A 659 14.47 14.75 8.42
C ASP A 659 14.55 14.84 6.89
N SER A 660 14.64 16.04 6.35
CA SER A 660 14.72 16.28 4.90
C SER A 660 16.07 15.98 4.27
N LYS A 661 17.09 15.65 5.08
CA LYS A 661 18.52 15.57 4.71
C LYS A 661 19.15 16.89 4.23
N TRP A 662 18.38 17.98 4.08
CA TRP A 662 18.91 19.25 3.55
C TRP A 662 19.92 19.91 4.48
N THR A 663 19.74 19.82 5.80
CA THR A 663 20.73 20.30 6.78
C THR A 663 22.09 19.65 6.58
N LEU A 664 22.15 18.31 6.57
CA LEU A 664 23.38 17.56 6.35
C LEU A 664 23.96 17.83 4.95
N THR A 665 23.10 17.96 3.94
CA THR A 665 23.51 18.30 2.56
C THR A 665 24.17 19.68 2.50
N ALA A 666 23.54 20.72 3.07
CA ALA A 666 24.06 22.08 3.06
C ALA A 666 25.35 22.21 3.89
N CYS A 667 25.39 21.60 5.07
CA CYS A 667 26.58 21.60 5.93
C CYS A 667 27.76 20.91 5.25
N GLY A 668 27.55 19.70 4.71
CA GLY A 668 28.62 18.97 4.03
C GLY A 668 29.08 19.64 2.73
N TYR A 669 28.15 20.20 1.95
CA TYR A 669 28.47 21.04 0.78
C TYR A 669 29.37 22.23 1.16
N ASN A 670 29.04 22.94 2.24
CA ASN A 670 29.82 24.09 2.70
C ASN A 670 31.20 23.68 3.24
N LEU A 671 31.32 22.56 3.95
CA LEU A 671 32.61 22.02 4.42
C LEU A 671 33.52 21.63 3.25
N MET A 672 32.98 20.92 2.24
CA MET A 672 33.77 20.52 1.07
C MET A 672 34.16 21.72 0.22
N LYS A 673 33.25 22.68 0.02
CA LYS A 673 33.55 23.95 -0.65
C LYS A 673 34.65 24.75 0.06
N ALA A 674 34.77 24.61 1.38
CA ALA A 674 35.80 25.27 2.19
C ALA A 674 37.11 24.46 2.31
N GLY A 675 37.21 23.28 1.70
CA GLY A 675 38.47 22.53 1.57
C GLY A 675 38.47 21.10 2.10
N ALA A 676 37.37 20.59 2.67
CA ALA A 676 37.28 19.16 2.98
C ALA A 676 37.15 18.33 1.69
N GLU A 677 37.75 17.13 1.65
CA GLU A 677 37.64 16.23 0.49
C GLU A 677 36.37 15.37 0.56
N LYS A 678 36.01 14.87 1.76
CA LYS A 678 34.84 14.00 1.97
C LYS A 678 34.15 14.26 3.29
N VAL A 679 32.82 14.18 3.29
CA VAL A 679 31.98 14.34 4.48
C VAL A 679 31.04 13.14 4.61
N TYR A 680 31.09 12.46 5.76
CA TYR A 680 30.27 11.29 6.10
C TYR A 680 29.20 11.70 7.12
N PRO A 681 27.92 11.74 6.76
CA PRO A 681 26.86 12.13 7.69
C PRO A 681 26.52 11.02 8.69
N PHE A 682 26.26 11.40 9.94
CA PHE A 682 25.68 10.52 10.96
C PHE A 682 24.57 11.26 11.73
N ALA A 683 23.48 10.56 12.01
CA ALA A 683 22.40 11.06 12.86
C ALA A 683 21.92 10.00 13.85
N LEU A 684 21.51 10.42 15.05
CA LEU A 684 20.98 9.50 16.05
C LEU A 684 19.59 8.95 15.67
N ALA A 685 18.77 9.76 15.00
CA ALA A 685 17.45 9.32 14.57
C ALA A 685 17.00 9.91 13.23
N ASP A 686 16.21 9.14 12.49
CA ASP A 686 15.59 9.57 11.25
C ASP A 686 14.11 9.85 11.52
N SER A 687 13.72 11.13 11.48
CA SER A 687 12.32 11.56 11.62
C SER A 687 11.58 11.69 10.29
N SER A 688 12.26 11.44 9.16
CA SER A 688 11.64 11.52 7.84
C SER A 688 10.47 10.56 7.75
N LYS A 689 9.28 11.03 7.38
CA LYS A 689 8.18 10.11 7.09
C LYS A 689 8.40 9.64 5.66
N ARG A 690 8.99 8.45 5.46
CA ARG A 690 9.30 7.90 4.12
C ARG A 690 8.06 8.01 3.23
N GLY A 691 8.20 8.73 2.12
CA GLY A 691 7.11 9.09 1.22
C GLY A 691 7.43 10.25 0.27
N ASP A 692 8.59 10.91 0.41
CA ASP A 692 9.06 11.99 -0.47
C ASP A 692 10.31 11.61 -1.28
#